data_AF-A0A372J762-F1
#
_entry.id   AF-A0A372J762-F1
#
_cell.length_a   1.000
_cell.length_b   1.000
_cell.length_c   1.000
_cell.angle_alpha   90.00
_cell.angle_beta   90.00
_cell.angle_gamma   90.00
#
_symmetry.space_group_name_H-M   'P 1'
#
loop_
_entity.id
_entity.type
_entity.pdbx_description
1 polymer ?
#
loop_
_entity_poly.entity_id
_entity_poly.type
_entity_poly.pdbx_seq_one_letter_code
_entity_poly.pdbx_strand_id
1 'polypeptide(L)'
;MTGPGSGRDGAAGARTVLRVRAREGCEVEFEAAWHRAAAELARRPGSLRQQLMRDEEDPRWFALVGDWADRAAVDAPGGGVAPEVPEVLRDLQDDAARSTFTVLATVEAERPRPVRIDFSTGVKPGEQEAFERAYTTVTQRIGDSPGYVREELLRDAGGLRYHIFAEWESEADFERWVEDPSHIAAGAPLARWHSVEFRREVLEIRRRPDGDAGFPPLPPPGGDVEVARVRIDTAVAVEPWEAEAFELAYLAAAQLARSAPGHAREELLREPDGRRYHVVAEWESEQCFTDWAAEPANWSAGPLGRWLARGADRRVFALRVRPGTPPPAAVPAPAAARPGAAPEPVPVSTVPVSTVPVSTVPVSTVPVSTVPVSTVPSATVQEFVEKPDDAHAAAAAPLPAPSGPAEPSRTAGRAVEVLVVGAGPAGLTHAIELARRGVAVRVVDKRPQASTQADKAIGIHCRTMEIWEEQGIVTEAMDAGIWLHGQTVFVNGEQTHQVDWAGLDELPYAHLGLPQYDTERILGARLTSLGVVVERGVELVAFAQDDEGVTARLQHASGEVETTRVQYLVGCDGAHSAVRSGLGLAFEGGLSMFPQLFMLGDVDVDWDLPAGHLVRFVRIEGDDFTGMLVCVPLKGRNRYRIATLAPQRWQDAVGSGVVPPGFWQEYEPPTLADMQAAIDDLGPPGTTASNLRWSSIFRIKHGIVDRYREGRVFVAGDAAHLHPPAGGQGMNTGIQDAWNLGWKLALTVRGLAAPGLLDSYEAERRPAGKMIVDRAVAIAFTDEMDMEDEKAQFLLEMQMTMNYAGSPLVGEAPGGEAFPAGPEPGHRAPDVHGLRRFGVAHDLRLFDLTRGPRSTLLLHAGPDAGEEELLDLEKLAVGIRQQTRGEVDAYLVAAPGTGVLALVDLPVVRDARRTFEAAYGLAGARTAAYLVRPDGHVGFRARPVAETALRDHLARVFAL
;
A
#
# COMPACT_ATOMS: atom_id res chain seq x y z
N MET A 1 -23.09 17.34 38.23
CA MET A 1 -23.02 16.70 39.56
C MET A 1 -22.65 15.23 39.34
N THR A 2 -21.95 14.59 40.27
CA THR A 2 -21.69 13.13 40.32
C THR A 2 -23.03 12.37 40.48
N GLY A 3 -23.34 11.26 39.80
CA GLY A 3 -22.67 9.93 39.83
C GLY A 3 -23.45 8.99 40.79
N PRO A 4 -23.27 7.65 40.85
CA PRO A 4 -22.60 6.68 39.94
C PRO A 4 -23.63 6.03 38.97
N GLY A 5 -23.42 4.91 38.26
CA GLY A 5 -22.20 4.12 37.96
C GLY A 5 -22.23 2.63 38.39
N SER A 6 -22.73 1.72 37.53
CA SER A 6 -22.58 0.25 37.65
C SER A 6 -22.75 -0.43 36.27
N GLY A 7 -21.95 -1.42 35.85
CA GLY A 7 -20.67 -1.89 36.35
C GLY A 7 -20.04 -2.74 35.24
N ARG A 8 -18.90 -2.32 34.70
CA ARG A 8 -18.18 -3.05 33.64
C ARG A 8 -17.25 -4.07 34.28
N ASP A 9 -17.15 -5.26 33.69
CA ASP A 9 -15.94 -6.07 33.84
C ASP A 9 -14.73 -5.26 33.34
N GLY A 10 -13.64 -5.33 34.10
CA GLY A 10 -12.58 -4.31 34.08
C GLY A 10 -11.67 -4.34 32.86
N ALA A 11 -12.16 -3.88 31.71
CA ALA A 11 -11.31 -3.46 30.60
C ALA A 11 -10.38 -2.34 31.07
N ALA A 12 -9.07 -2.58 31.02
CA ALA A 12 -8.05 -1.65 31.51
C ALA A 12 -7.91 -0.45 30.57
N GLY A 13 -7.91 0.78 31.10
CA GLY A 13 -7.65 1.99 30.33
C GLY A 13 -6.15 2.26 30.11
N ALA A 14 -5.27 1.65 30.92
CA ALA A 14 -3.83 1.73 30.75
C ALA A 14 -3.12 0.45 31.23
N ARG A 15 -1.99 0.10 30.59
CA ARG A 15 -1.11 -1.00 31.01
C ARG A 15 0.33 -0.50 31.17
N THR A 16 0.97 -0.86 32.28
CA THR A 16 2.41 -0.68 32.49
C THR A 16 3.11 -2.01 32.25
N VAL A 17 4.16 -2.04 31.42
CA VAL A 17 5.11 -3.16 31.35
C VAL A 17 6.49 -2.65 31.68
N LEU A 18 7.11 -3.26 32.68
CA LEU A 18 8.47 -2.96 33.11
C LEU A 18 9.31 -4.22 32.88
N ARG A 19 10.19 -4.17 31.88
CA ARG A 19 11.15 -5.24 31.56
C ARG A 19 12.38 -5.04 32.44
N VAL A 20 12.82 -6.08 33.14
CA VAL A 20 13.90 -6.02 34.13
C VAL A 20 14.82 -7.21 33.95
N ARG A 21 16.14 -7.00 34.01
CA ARG A 21 17.12 -8.08 34.10
C ARG A 21 17.57 -8.25 35.54
N ALA A 22 17.23 -9.38 36.15
CA ALA A 22 17.71 -9.75 37.47
C ALA A 22 19.23 -9.94 37.46
N ARG A 23 19.85 -9.61 38.59
CA ARG A 23 21.27 -9.88 38.81
C ARG A 23 21.52 -11.39 38.84
N GLU A 24 22.71 -11.78 38.37
CA GLU A 24 23.12 -13.18 38.29
C GLU A 24 23.01 -13.89 39.66
N GLY A 25 22.18 -14.93 39.72
CA GLY A 25 21.89 -15.68 40.95
C GLY A 25 20.83 -15.07 41.87
N CYS A 26 20.28 -13.89 41.55
CA CYS A 26 19.21 -13.23 42.31
C CYS A 26 17.80 -13.56 41.79
N GLU A 27 17.64 -14.43 40.80
CA GLU A 27 16.39 -14.59 40.04
C GLU A 27 15.23 -15.09 40.91
N VAL A 28 15.49 -16.03 41.82
CA VAL A 28 14.47 -16.57 42.76
C VAL A 28 14.11 -15.54 43.83
N GLU A 29 15.08 -14.72 44.26
CA GLU A 29 14.83 -13.65 45.23
C GLU A 29 14.03 -12.50 44.60
N PHE A 30 14.29 -12.21 43.31
CA PHE A 30 13.55 -11.27 42.48
C PHE A 30 12.09 -11.69 42.28
N GLU A 31 11.82 -12.96 41.89
CA GLU A 31 10.46 -13.51 41.81
C GLU A 31 9.71 -13.33 43.16
N ALA A 32 10.34 -13.71 44.27
CA ALA A 32 9.76 -13.61 45.61
C ALA A 32 9.54 -12.16 46.07
N ALA A 33 10.42 -11.22 45.72
CA ALA A 33 10.31 -9.81 46.04
C ALA A 33 9.20 -9.11 45.23
N TRP A 34 9.05 -9.44 43.95
CA TRP A 34 7.94 -8.90 43.14
C TRP A 34 6.59 -9.41 43.64
N HIS A 35 6.46 -10.69 44.01
CA HIS A 35 5.19 -11.19 44.55
C HIS A 35 4.71 -10.42 45.80
N ARG A 36 5.63 -9.90 46.63
CA ARG A 36 5.31 -9.00 47.75
C ARG A 36 4.82 -7.64 47.24
N ALA A 37 5.56 -6.99 46.34
CA ALA A 37 5.19 -5.70 45.75
C ALA A 37 3.84 -5.76 45.01
N ALA A 38 3.60 -6.80 44.20
CA ALA A 38 2.36 -7.02 43.46
C ALA A 38 1.12 -7.12 44.39
N ALA A 39 1.28 -7.65 45.60
CA ALA A 39 0.20 -7.72 46.59
C ALA A 39 -0.10 -6.37 47.27
N GLU A 40 0.80 -5.38 47.18
CA GLU A 40 0.54 -3.99 47.59
C GLU A 40 -0.02 -3.17 46.44
N LEU A 41 0.51 -3.34 45.22
CA LEU A 41 0.01 -2.72 44.00
C LEU A 41 -1.46 -3.07 43.75
N ALA A 42 -1.83 -4.34 43.88
CA ALA A 42 -3.21 -4.82 43.73
C ALA A 42 -4.21 -4.27 44.77
N ARG A 43 -3.76 -3.54 45.80
CA ARG A 43 -4.62 -2.85 46.79
C ARG A 43 -4.80 -1.35 46.50
N ARG A 44 -4.19 -0.80 45.43
CA ARG A 44 -4.33 0.61 45.06
C ARG A 44 -5.64 0.88 44.30
N PRO A 45 -6.30 2.04 44.53
CA PRO A 45 -7.44 2.46 43.70
C PRO A 45 -7.07 2.45 42.22
N GLY A 46 -7.91 1.84 41.38
CA GLY A 46 -7.67 1.74 39.95
C GLY A 46 -6.66 0.68 39.51
N SER A 47 -5.98 -0.06 40.40
CA SER A 47 -5.23 -1.26 40.01
C SER A 47 -6.18 -2.42 39.70
N LEU A 48 -6.04 -3.04 38.53
CA LEU A 48 -6.90 -4.14 38.07
C LEU A 48 -6.19 -5.50 38.06
N ARG A 49 -4.94 -5.55 37.60
CA ARG A 49 -4.14 -6.79 37.49
C ARG A 49 -2.68 -6.49 37.79
N GLN A 50 -1.98 -7.45 38.40
CA GLN A 50 -0.54 -7.39 38.65
C GLN A 50 0.04 -8.81 38.45
N GLN A 51 0.87 -8.97 37.42
CA GLN A 51 1.43 -10.24 36.92
C GLN A 51 2.96 -10.23 36.91
N LEU A 52 3.55 -11.42 37.01
CA LEU A 52 4.97 -11.68 36.77
C LEU A 52 5.09 -12.57 35.55
N MET A 53 6.09 -12.32 34.73
CA MET A 53 6.42 -13.12 33.56
C MET A 53 7.93 -13.28 33.48
N ARG A 54 8.40 -14.43 33.00
CA ARG A 54 9.83 -14.75 32.84
C ARG A 54 10.07 -15.10 31.38
N ASP A 55 11.17 -14.56 30.85
CA ASP A 55 11.67 -14.87 29.51
C ASP A 55 12.15 -16.33 29.47
N GLU A 56 11.80 -17.09 28.42
CA GLU A 56 12.13 -18.52 28.33
C GLU A 56 13.55 -18.77 27.80
N GLU A 57 14.17 -17.80 27.11
CA GLU A 57 15.50 -17.93 26.51
C GLU A 57 16.61 -17.41 27.42
N ASP A 58 16.42 -16.27 28.10
CA ASP A 58 17.31 -15.79 29.16
C ASP A 58 16.56 -15.73 30.50
N PRO A 59 16.76 -16.73 31.40
CA PRO A 59 16.04 -16.81 32.66
C PRO A 59 16.37 -15.70 33.67
N ARG A 60 17.24 -14.72 33.36
CA ARG A 60 17.40 -13.47 34.13
C ARG A 60 16.43 -12.37 33.71
N TRP A 61 15.80 -12.43 32.53
CA TRP A 61 14.83 -11.41 32.11
C TRP A 61 13.43 -11.70 32.63
N PHE A 62 12.81 -10.64 33.16
CA PHE A 62 11.45 -10.63 33.68
C PHE A 62 10.64 -9.49 33.05
N ALA A 63 9.36 -9.71 32.85
CA ALA A 63 8.40 -8.65 32.52
C ALA A 63 7.36 -8.53 33.64
N LEU A 64 7.28 -7.32 34.21
CA LEU A 64 6.37 -6.95 35.28
C LEU A 64 5.18 -6.22 34.65
N VAL A 65 3.99 -6.84 34.69
CA VAL A 65 2.79 -6.31 34.01
C VAL A 65 1.76 -5.84 35.02
N GLY A 66 1.33 -4.58 34.90
CA GLY A 66 0.29 -3.97 35.71
C GLY A 66 -0.83 -3.38 34.84
N ASP A 67 -2.07 -3.76 35.12
CA ASP A 67 -3.26 -3.21 34.44
C ASP A 67 -3.98 -2.21 35.35
N TRP A 68 -4.42 -1.10 34.77
CA TRP A 68 -4.99 0.03 35.49
C TRP A 68 -6.27 0.53 34.83
N ALA A 69 -7.21 1.03 35.63
CA ALA A 69 -8.52 1.50 35.17
C ALA A 69 -8.43 2.65 34.17
N ASP A 70 -7.47 3.55 34.36
CA ASP A 70 -7.13 4.65 33.48
C ASP A 70 -5.69 5.10 33.72
N ARG A 71 -5.21 6.09 32.96
CA ARG A 71 -3.85 6.62 33.07
C ARG A 71 -3.64 7.52 34.29
N ALA A 72 -4.68 8.17 34.82
CA ALA A 72 -4.56 8.94 36.06
C ALA A 72 -4.36 8.02 37.28
N ALA A 73 -4.87 6.79 37.24
CA ALA A 73 -4.56 5.75 38.22
C ALA A 73 -3.11 5.24 38.17
N VAL A 74 -2.44 5.34 37.00
CA VAL A 74 -0.99 5.07 36.85
C VAL A 74 -0.17 6.21 37.45
N ASP A 75 -0.55 7.45 37.16
CA ASP A 75 0.24 8.65 37.47
C ASP A 75 -0.12 9.30 38.84
N ALA A 76 -0.91 8.62 39.67
CA ALA A 76 -1.43 9.14 40.95
C ALA A 76 -0.33 9.32 42.03
N PRO A 77 -0.13 10.54 42.59
CA PRO A 77 0.92 10.80 43.57
C PRO A 77 0.65 10.09 44.91
N GLY A 78 1.70 9.51 45.50
CA GLY A 78 1.63 8.70 46.70
C GLY A 78 1.65 7.18 46.45
N GLY A 79 1.49 6.74 45.20
CA GLY A 79 1.77 5.37 44.80
C GLY A 79 3.27 5.13 44.64
N GLY A 80 3.85 4.19 45.38
CA GLY A 80 5.19 3.64 45.14
C GLY A 80 5.28 2.80 43.85
N VAL A 81 4.98 3.41 42.70
CA VAL A 81 5.66 3.24 41.40
C VAL A 81 5.73 4.64 40.76
N ALA A 82 6.33 5.58 41.50
CA ALA A 82 7.12 6.63 40.84
C ALA A 82 8.14 5.92 39.92
N PRO A 83 8.48 6.48 38.75
CA PRO A 83 8.41 5.77 37.45
C PRO A 83 9.37 4.60 37.18
N GLU A 84 10.11 4.17 38.19
CA GLU A 84 11.15 3.15 38.20
C GLU A 84 10.66 1.85 38.88
N VAL A 85 11.57 0.89 39.03
CA VAL A 85 11.36 -0.39 39.70
C VAL A 85 11.00 -0.20 41.19
N PRO A 86 10.09 -1.01 41.77
CA PRO A 86 9.83 -1.03 43.21
C PRO A 86 11.11 -1.14 44.02
N GLU A 87 11.23 -0.37 45.12
CA GLU A 87 12.47 -0.20 45.88
C GLU A 87 13.13 -1.54 46.27
N VAL A 88 12.32 -2.49 46.75
CA VAL A 88 12.71 -3.86 47.14
C VAL A 88 13.27 -4.75 46.00
N LEU A 89 13.21 -4.29 44.75
CA LEU A 89 13.73 -4.99 43.56
C LEU A 89 14.96 -4.30 42.95
N ARG A 90 15.27 -3.05 43.32
CA ARG A 90 16.37 -2.26 42.73
C ARG A 90 17.74 -2.87 43.00
N ASP A 91 17.92 -3.44 44.18
CA ASP A 91 19.16 -4.11 44.57
C ASP A 91 19.33 -5.50 43.94
N LEU A 92 18.28 -6.04 43.30
CA LEU A 92 18.23 -7.39 42.73
C LEU A 92 18.32 -7.43 41.19
N GLN A 93 18.61 -6.29 40.55
CA GLN A 93 18.65 -6.14 39.09
C GLN A 93 19.97 -5.54 38.59
N ASP A 94 20.23 -5.71 37.30
CA ASP A 94 21.34 -5.06 36.58
C ASP A 94 20.85 -4.01 35.57
N ASP A 95 19.64 -4.16 35.01
CA ASP A 95 19.04 -3.26 34.02
C ASP A 95 17.50 -3.27 34.12
N ALA A 96 16.83 -2.16 33.76
CA ALA A 96 15.38 -2.05 33.75
C ALA A 96 14.85 -0.96 32.78
N ALA A 97 13.92 -1.35 31.90
CA ALA A 97 13.26 -0.46 30.93
C ALA A 97 11.73 -0.50 31.10
N ARG A 98 11.10 0.68 31.23
CA ARG A 98 9.64 0.83 31.39
C ARG A 98 8.98 1.33 30.10
N SER A 99 7.92 0.64 29.67
CA SER A 99 6.91 1.16 28.75
C SER A 99 5.55 1.29 29.42
N THR A 100 4.69 2.16 28.92
CA THR A 100 3.30 2.32 29.40
C THR A 100 2.41 2.54 28.19
N PHE A 101 1.38 1.72 28.05
CA PHE A 101 0.58 1.59 26.84
C PHE A 101 -0.88 1.94 27.11
N THR A 102 -1.56 2.44 26.08
CA THR A 102 -3.02 2.45 26.04
C THR A 102 -3.47 1.07 25.57
N VAL A 103 -4.40 0.43 26.29
CA VAL A 103 -5.08 -0.78 25.79
C VAL A 103 -6.17 -0.31 24.83
N LEU A 104 -6.13 -0.81 23.59
CA LEU A 104 -7.11 -0.47 22.55
C LEU A 104 -8.17 -1.54 22.42
N ALA A 105 -7.76 -2.80 22.49
CA ALA A 105 -8.64 -3.95 22.36
C ALA A 105 -8.26 -5.09 23.30
N THR A 106 -9.26 -5.90 23.62
CA THR A 106 -9.12 -7.20 24.28
C THR A 106 -10.14 -8.15 23.66
N VAL A 107 -9.67 -9.35 23.35
CA VAL A 107 -10.36 -10.36 22.56
C VAL A 107 -10.26 -11.67 23.34
N GLU A 108 -11.39 -12.21 23.77
CA GLU A 108 -11.45 -13.47 24.54
C GLU A 108 -12.30 -14.49 23.76
N ALA A 109 -11.99 -15.78 23.93
CA ALA A 109 -12.72 -16.87 23.28
C ALA A 109 -14.19 -16.95 23.74
N GLU A 110 -15.13 -17.02 22.80
CA GLU A 110 -16.57 -17.06 23.10
C GLU A 110 -17.20 -18.40 22.69
N ARG A 111 -18.10 -18.93 23.53
CA ARG A 111 -19.07 -19.96 23.13
C ARG A 111 -20.17 -19.30 22.27
N PRO A 112 -20.74 -19.99 21.26
CA PRO A 112 -21.66 -19.38 20.29
C PRO A 112 -22.92 -18.77 20.93
N ARG A 113 -23.46 -17.73 20.30
CA ARG A 113 -24.65 -16.98 20.74
C ARG A 113 -25.59 -16.62 19.57
N PRO A 114 -26.89 -16.42 19.82
CA PRO A 114 -27.86 -16.00 18.81
C PRO A 114 -27.63 -14.58 18.26
N VAL A 115 -28.17 -14.34 17.07
CA VAL A 115 -28.12 -13.05 16.35
C VAL A 115 -29.52 -12.49 16.05
N ARG A 116 -29.59 -11.22 15.67
CA ARG A 116 -30.80 -10.48 15.30
C ARG A 116 -30.51 -9.61 14.08
N ILE A 117 -31.28 -9.78 13.02
CA ILE A 117 -31.11 -9.12 11.72
C ILE A 117 -32.15 -8.01 11.60
N ASP A 118 -31.75 -6.77 11.31
CA ASP A 118 -32.67 -5.68 10.94
C ASP A 118 -32.79 -5.58 9.42
N PHE A 119 -34.01 -5.47 8.92
CA PHE A 119 -34.35 -5.11 7.55
C PHE A 119 -35.20 -3.84 7.54
N SER A 120 -34.68 -2.75 6.96
CA SER A 120 -35.42 -1.49 6.88
C SER A 120 -35.78 -1.07 5.45
N THR A 121 -36.98 -0.51 5.29
CA THR A 121 -37.52 -0.01 4.00
C THR A 121 -38.50 1.16 4.18
N GLY A 122 -38.57 2.04 3.18
CA GLY A 122 -39.49 3.18 3.10
C GLY A 122 -40.81 2.85 2.37
N VAL A 123 -41.93 2.97 3.07
CA VAL A 123 -43.29 2.69 2.56
C VAL A 123 -44.04 3.99 2.26
N LYS A 124 -44.54 4.15 1.03
CA LYS A 124 -45.16 5.41 0.58
C LYS A 124 -46.42 5.77 1.39
N PRO A 125 -46.75 7.07 1.56
CA PRO A 125 -47.92 7.47 2.32
C PRO A 125 -49.20 7.04 1.59
N GLY A 126 -50.02 6.23 2.25
CA GLY A 126 -51.21 5.57 1.69
C GLY A 126 -51.04 4.06 1.46
N GLU A 127 -49.82 3.52 1.52
CA GLU A 127 -49.55 2.09 1.31
C GLU A 127 -49.35 1.28 2.60
N GLN A 128 -49.32 1.93 3.77
CA GLN A 128 -48.88 1.33 5.04
C GLN A 128 -49.65 0.07 5.45
N GLU A 129 -50.98 0.11 5.46
CA GLU A 129 -51.77 -1.08 5.81
C GLU A 129 -51.54 -2.25 4.85
N ALA A 130 -51.23 -1.96 3.57
CA ALA A 130 -50.96 -3.00 2.59
C ALA A 130 -49.59 -3.64 2.84
N PHE A 131 -48.61 -2.85 3.32
CA PHE A 131 -47.31 -3.35 3.76
C PHE A 131 -47.44 -4.20 5.03
N GLU A 132 -48.16 -3.74 6.06
CA GLU A 132 -48.37 -4.47 7.32
C GLU A 132 -49.10 -5.81 7.10
N ARG A 133 -50.09 -5.85 6.18
CA ARG A 133 -50.74 -7.10 5.74
C ARG A 133 -49.80 -8.03 4.97
N ALA A 134 -48.92 -7.48 4.12
CA ALA A 134 -47.93 -8.26 3.39
C ALA A 134 -46.86 -8.85 4.32
N TYR A 135 -46.35 -8.05 5.27
CA TYR A 135 -45.45 -8.49 6.34
C TYR A 135 -46.04 -9.68 7.11
N THR A 136 -47.27 -9.53 7.62
CA THR A 136 -47.96 -10.60 8.37
C THR A 136 -48.07 -11.90 7.54
N THR A 137 -48.22 -11.78 6.22
CA THR A 137 -48.27 -12.91 5.28
C THR A 137 -46.89 -13.56 5.07
N VAL A 138 -45.79 -12.82 5.21
CA VAL A 138 -44.42 -13.35 5.13
C VAL A 138 -44.01 -14.01 6.45
N THR A 139 -44.23 -13.36 7.60
CA THR A 139 -43.93 -13.93 8.93
C THR A 139 -44.54 -15.33 9.12
N GLN A 140 -45.78 -15.51 8.66
CA GLN A 140 -46.51 -16.80 8.71
C GLN A 140 -45.96 -17.88 7.76
N ARG A 141 -45.12 -17.52 6.78
CA ARG A 141 -44.49 -18.47 5.83
C ARG A 141 -43.09 -18.87 6.23
N ILE A 142 -42.40 -18.02 7.01
CA ILE A 142 -40.99 -18.23 7.40
C ILE A 142 -40.85 -18.79 8.82
N GLY A 143 -41.92 -18.77 9.62
CA GLY A 143 -41.88 -19.17 11.04
C GLY A 143 -41.43 -20.59 11.34
N ASP A 144 -41.55 -21.52 10.37
CA ASP A 144 -41.12 -22.92 10.49
C ASP A 144 -39.69 -23.17 9.95
N SER A 145 -38.92 -22.11 9.64
CA SER A 145 -37.58 -22.24 9.04
C SER A 145 -36.52 -22.71 10.05
N PRO A 146 -35.59 -23.62 9.68
CA PRO A 146 -34.50 -24.03 10.56
C PRO A 146 -33.66 -22.85 11.06
N GLY A 147 -33.46 -22.76 12.37
CA GLY A 147 -32.68 -21.70 13.03
C GLY A 147 -33.38 -20.35 13.15
N TYR A 148 -34.60 -20.17 12.63
CA TYR A 148 -35.42 -18.97 12.87
C TYR A 148 -36.02 -19.01 14.28
N VAL A 149 -35.95 -17.90 15.02
CA VAL A 149 -36.42 -17.83 16.41
C VAL A 149 -37.73 -17.04 16.53
N ARG A 150 -37.80 -15.83 15.97
CA ARG A 150 -38.94 -14.89 16.00
C ARG A 150 -38.62 -13.62 15.23
N GLU A 151 -39.61 -12.79 14.90
CA GLU A 151 -39.35 -11.43 14.39
C GLU A 151 -40.31 -10.36 14.95
N GLU A 152 -39.89 -9.10 14.89
CA GLU A 152 -40.61 -7.93 15.40
C GLU A 152 -40.65 -6.80 14.34
N LEU A 153 -41.85 -6.34 13.96
CA LEU A 153 -42.02 -5.15 13.12
C LEU A 153 -42.10 -3.88 13.96
N LEU A 154 -41.23 -2.92 13.66
CA LEU A 154 -41.19 -1.59 14.24
C LEU A 154 -41.35 -0.52 13.14
N ARG A 155 -41.72 0.70 13.55
CA ARG A 155 -41.90 1.86 12.67
C ARG A 155 -41.45 3.14 13.37
N ASP A 156 -40.77 4.01 12.62
CA ASP A 156 -40.31 5.30 13.14
C ASP A 156 -41.48 6.21 13.56
N ALA A 157 -41.37 6.83 14.74
CA ALA A 157 -42.45 7.61 15.37
C ALA A 157 -42.89 8.87 14.59
N GLY A 158 -42.07 9.36 13.65
CA GLY A 158 -42.43 10.42 12.70
C GLY A 158 -42.34 9.98 11.23
N GLY A 159 -42.19 8.69 10.97
CA GLY A 159 -41.66 8.18 9.70
C GLY A 159 -42.61 7.38 8.84
N LEU A 160 -42.15 7.19 7.60
CA LEU A 160 -42.66 6.25 6.61
C LEU A 160 -41.78 5.00 6.50
N ARG A 161 -40.71 4.91 7.29
CA ARG A 161 -39.80 3.78 7.33
C ARG A 161 -40.25 2.75 8.37
N TYR A 162 -40.16 1.49 7.99
CA TYR A 162 -40.41 0.32 8.82
C TYR A 162 -39.11 -0.48 8.97
N HIS A 163 -38.99 -1.19 10.09
CA HIS A 163 -37.86 -2.03 10.46
C HIS A 163 -38.39 -3.41 10.88
N ILE A 164 -37.85 -4.49 10.32
CA ILE A 164 -38.18 -5.87 10.68
C ILE A 164 -36.95 -6.47 11.36
N PHE A 165 -37.05 -6.78 12.65
CA PHE A 165 -35.98 -7.39 13.42
C PHE A 165 -36.23 -8.90 13.60
N ALA A 166 -35.53 -9.76 12.85
CA ALA A 166 -35.64 -11.22 12.93
C ALA A 166 -34.48 -11.83 13.75
N GLU A 167 -34.78 -12.60 14.79
CA GLU A 167 -33.81 -13.35 15.60
C GLU A 167 -33.56 -14.75 15.02
N TRP A 168 -32.29 -15.16 15.00
CA TRP A 168 -31.81 -16.45 14.47
C TRP A 168 -30.81 -17.09 15.44
N GLU A 169 -30.73 -18.42 15.45
CA GLU A 169 -29.84 -19.17 16.35
C GLU A 169 -28.35 -18.94 16.05
N SER A 170 -27.99 -18.69 14.79
CA SER A 170 -26.70 -18.15 14.36
C SER A 170 -26.81 -17.38 13.04
N GLU A 171 -25.78 -16.60 12.69
CA GLU A 171 -25.71 -15.90 11.40
C GLU A 171 -25.68 -16.88 10.22
N ALA A 172 -24.98 -18.02 10.37
CA ALA A 172 -24.91 -19.08 9.36
C ALA A 172 -26.25 -19.81 9.14
N ASP A 173 -27.19 -19.78 10.08
CA ASP A 173 -28.55 -20.27 9.86
C ASP A 173 -29.36 -19.30 8.99
N PHE A 174 -29.24 -18.01 9.27
CA PHE A 174 -29.84 -16.96 8.46
C PHE A 174 -29.27 -16.91 7.02
N GLU A 175 -27.96 -17.03 6.84
CA GLU A 175 -27.35 -17.03 5.51
C GLU A 175 -27.80 -18.24 4.67
N ARG A 176 -27.80 -19.45 5.24
CA ARG A 176 -28.33 -20.65 4.58
C ARG A 176 -29.80 -20.53 4.23
N TRP A 177 -30.57 -19.77 5.00
CA TRP A 177 -31.96 -19.44 4.67
C TRP A 177 -32.07 -18.45 3.50
N VAL A 178 -31.24 -17.40 3.45
CA VAL A 178 -31.22 -16.43 2.34
C VAL A 178 -30.82 -17.07 1.00
N GLU A 179 -29.94 -18.08 1.03
CA GLU A 179 -29.42 -18.73 -0.18
C GLU A 179 -30.36 -19.79 -0.80
N ASP A 180 -31.38 -20.27 -0.09
CA ASP A 180 -32.33 -21.25 -0.64
C ASP A 180 -33.30 -20.57 -1.65
N PRO A 181 -33.31 -20.99 -2.94
CA PRO A 181 -34.14 -20.36 -3.98
C PRO A 181 -35.65 -20.44 -3.72
N SER A 182 -36.14 -21.35 -2.88
CA SER A 182 -37.56 -21.49 -2.56
C SER A 182 -38.08 -20.32 -1.70
N HIS A 183 -37.23 -19.71 -0.88
CA HIS A 183 -37.64 -18.60 0.01
C HIS A 183 -37.92 -17.29 -0.73
N ILE A 184 -37.45 -17.16 -1.99
CA ILE A 184 -37.84 -16.06 -2.89
C ILE A 184 -39.37 -16.02 -3.08
N ALA A 185 -40.03 -17.18 -3.13
CA ALA A 185 -41.50 -17.28 -3.20
C ALA A 185 -42.18 -16.98 -1.85
N ALA A 186 -41.51 -17.24 -0.72
CA ALA A 186 -42.02 -16.92 0.61
C ALA A 186 -42.08 -15.40 0.83
N GLY A 187 -40.97 -14.69 0.57
CA GLY A 187 -40.81 -13.24 0.72
C GLY A 187 -41.47 -12.37 -0.37
N ALA A 188 -41.91 -12.97 -1.48
CA ALA A 188 -42.54 -12.28 -2.61
C ALA A 188 -43.63 -11.22 -2.28
N PRO A 189 -44.49 -11.37 -1.25
CA PRO A 189 -45.47 -10.34 -0.89
C PRO A 189 -44.86 -8.97 -0.50
N LEU A 190 -43.66 -8.97 0.08
CA LEU A 190 -42.94 -7.74 0.48
C LEU A 190 -42.03 -7.18 -0.63
N ALA A 191 -41.64 -7.99 -1.61
CA ALA A 191 -40.62 -7.66 -2.61
C ALA A 191 -40.89 -6.35 -3.38
N ARG A 192 -42.17 -5.94 -3.54
CA ARG A 192 -42.54 -4.68 -4.20
C ARG A 192 -42.10 -3.39 -3.47
N TRP A 193 -41.64 -3.50 -2.22
CA TRP A 193 -41.04 -2.41 -1.44
C TRP A 193 -39.54 -2.59 -1.16
N HIS A 194 -38.91 -3.66 -1.65
CA HIS A 194 -37.48 -3.95 -1.40
C HIS A 194 -36.53 -3.35 -2.45
N SER A 195 -37.04 -2.48 -3.34
CA SER A 195 -36.34 -2.03 -4.56
C SER A 195 -36.00 -0.53 -4.63
N VAL A 196 -36.19 0.23 -3.53
CA VAL A 196 -36.03 1.70 -3.53
C VAL A 196 -35.05 2.19 -2.47
N GLU A 197 -35.21 1.77 -1.21
CA GLU A 197 -34.22 1.88 -0.15
C GLU A 197 -34.33 0.61 0.71
N PHE A 198 -33.35 -0.29 0.62
CA PHE A 198 -33.30 -1.52 1.40
C PHE A 198 -31.96 -1.61 2.12
N ARG A 199 -31.98 -1.79 3.44
CA ARG A 199 -30.78 -1.93 4.27
C ARG A 199 -30.92 -3.15 5.19
N ARG A 200 -29.87 -3.97 5.24
CA ARG A 200 -29.73 -5.15 6.12
C ARG A 200 -28.59 -4.90 7.11
N GLU A 201 -28.83 -5.07 8.40
CA GLU A 201 -27.80 -4.98 9.44
C GLU A 201 -27.89 -6.21 10.36
N VAL A 202 -26.74 -6.79 10.73
CA VAL A 202 -26.64 -7.97 11.61
C VAL A 202 -26.17 -7.52 12.99
N LEU A 203 -26.87 -7.96 14.04
CA LEU A 203 -26.66 -7.54 15.43
C LEU A 203 -26.55 -8.78 16.34
N GLU A 204 -25.50 -8.89 17.14
CA GLU A 204 -25.36 -9.98 18.11
C GLU A 204 -26.24 -9.75 19.35
N ILE A 205 -26.95 -10.79 19.83
CA ILE A 205 -27.74 -10.71 21.07
C ILE A 205 -26.82 -10.82 22.29
N ARG A 206 -26.09 -9.74 22.58
CA ARG A 206 -25.10 -9.65 23.68
C ARG A 206 -25.67 -9.87 25.09
N ARG A 207 -26.99 -9.77 25.31
CA ARG A 207 -27.65 -10.10 26.59
C ARG A 207 -29.16 -10.34 26.42
N ARG A 208 -29.70 -11.39 27.05
CA ARG A 208 -31.13 -11.53 27.39
C ARG A 208 -31.33 -11.29 28.90
N PRO A 209 -32.46 -10.72 29.36
CA PRO A 209 -32.78 -10.60 30.78
C PRO A 209 -33.31 -11.92 31.37
N ASP A 210 -32.42 -12.91 31.53
CA ASP A 210 -32.74 -14.12 32.28
C ASP A 210 -32.82 -13.74 33.78
N GLY A 211 -33.95 -14.04 34.41
CA GLY A 211 -34.28 -13.57 35.75
C GLY A 211 -33.60 -14.37 36.88
N ASP A 212 -32.85 -13.65 37.72
CA ASP A 212 -32.38 -14.01 39.08
C ASP A 212 -31.24 -15.04 39.29
N ALA A 213 -30.55 -14.79 40.41
CA ALA A 213 -29.83 -15.73 41.32
C ALA A 213 -28.47 -16.36 40.95
N GLY A 214 -27.45 -16.07 41.78
CA GLY A 214 -26.52 -17.10 42.30
C GLY A 214 -25.00 -16.85 42.21
N PHE A 215 -24.35 -16.53 43.33
CA PHE A 215 -22.87 -16.53 43.51
C PHE A 215 -22.52 -17.37 44.76
N PRO A 216 -21.45 -18.19 44.76
CA PRO A 216 -20.29 -17.87 45.62
C PRO A 216 -18.90 -18.38 45.11
N PRO A 217 -17.75 -17.92 45.67
CA PRO A 217 -16.39 -18.26 45.18
C PRO A 217 -15.39 -18.91 46.18
N LEU A 218 -14.48 -19.77 45.66
CA LEU A 218 -13.05 -20.01 46.05
C LEU A 218 -12.73 -20.39 47.54
N PRO A 219 -11.46 -20.60 48.01
CA PRO A 219 -10.16 -20.99 47.37
C PRO A 219 -10.17 -22.41 46.69
N PRO A 220 -9.11 -23.25 46.54
CA PRO A 220 -7.76 -23.37 47.18
C PRO A 220 -6.53 -23.47 46.22
N PRO A 221 -5.28 -23.72 46.72
CA PRO A 221 -4.04 -23.74 45.92
C PRO A 221 -3.11 -24.96 46.21
N GLY A 222 -1.81 -24.84 45.85
CA GLY A 222 -0.70 -25.47 46.58
C GLY A 222 0.18 -26.46 45.81
N GLY A 223 -0.07 -26.66 44.51
CA GLY A 223 0.80 -27.44 43.62
C GLY A 223 1.98 -26.63 43.06
N ASP A 224 2.80 -27.31 42.27
CA ASP A 224 3.86 -26.69 41.47
C ASP A 224 3.31 -25.59 40.54
N VAL A 225 4.16 -24.64 40.14
CA VAL A 225 3.78 -23.57 39.21
C VAL A 225 3.75 -24.13 37.79
N GLU A 226 2.64 -24.80 37.48
CA GLU A 226 2.29 -25.28 36.16
C GLU A 226 2.25 -24.12 35.16
N VAL A 227 2.97 -24.26 34.04
CA VAL A 227 2.95 -23.26 32.95
C VAL A 227 1.64 -23.43 32.20
N ALA A 228 0.60 -22.76 32.69
CA ALA A 228 -0.76 -22.94 32.20
C ALA A 228 -0.95 -22.44 30.76
N ARG A 229 -0.17 -21.43 30.34
CA ARG A 229 -0.15 -20.81 29.00
C ARG A 229 1.21 -20.19 28.70
N VAL A 230 1.53 -20.07 27.42
CA VAL A 230 2.51 -19.07 26.95
C VAL A 230 1.80 -17.76 26.65
N ARG A 231 2.55 -16.67 26.69
CA ARG A 231 2.08 -15.36 26.21
C ARG A 231 3.14 -14.74 25.30
N ILE A 232 2.72 -14.39 24.10
CA ILE A 232 3.60 -14.00 22.99
C ILE A 232 3.38 -12.52 22.71
N ASP A 233 4.43 -11.72 22.88
CA ASP A 233 4.47 -10.26 22.66
C ASP A 233 5.17 -10.00 21.33
N THR A 234 4.45 -9.44 20.36
CA THR A 234 4.97 -9.06 19.04
C THR A 234 4.84 -7.54 18.85
N ALA A 235 5.98 -6.87 18.78
CA ALA A 235 6.05 -5.41 18.62
C ALA A 235 5.98 -5.01 17.13
N VAL A 236 4.89 -4.35 16.73
CA VAL A 236 4.58 -3.99 15.34
C VAL A 236 4.66 -2.47 15.16
N ALA A 237 5.44 -2.00 14.18
CA ALA A 237 5.47 -0.60 13.76
C ALA A 237 4.38 -0.34 12.69
N VAL A 238 3.59 0.71 12.90
CA VAL A 238 2.40 1.06 12.10
C VAL A 238 2.40 2.57 11.87
N GLU A 239 2.27 2.99 10.61
CA GLU A 239 2.25 4.43 10.31
C GLU A 239 0.94 5.08 10.81
N PRO A 240 0.93 6.38 11.17
CA PRO A 240 -0.25 7.03 11.77
C PRO A 240 -1.54 6.99 10.92
N TRP A 241 -1.42 6.80 9.61
CA TRP A 241 -2.55 6.63 8.67
C TRP A 241 -2.95 5.16 8.46
N GLU A 242 -2.05 4.21 8.74
CA GLU A 242 -2.37 2.77 8.78
C GLU A 242 -3.07 2.40 10.10
N ALA A 243 -2.92 3.20 11.15
CA ALA A 243 -3.38 2.95 12.52
C ALA A 243 -4.80 2.35 12.60
N GLU A 244 -5.81 3.05 12.08
CA GLU A 244 -7.21 2.60 12.14
C GLU A 244 -7.44 1.31 11.32
N ALA A 245 -6.80 1.18 10.15
CA ALA A 245 -6.89 -0.02 9.32
C ALA A 245 -6.19 -1.24 9.95
N PHE A 246 -5.09 -1.03 10.67
CA PHE A 246 -4.40 -2.06 11.43
C PHE A 246 -5.18 -2.44 12.70
N GLU A 247 -5.70 -1.48 13.46
CA GLU A 247 -6.55 -1.75 14.63
C GLU A 247 -7.78 -2.59 14.24
N LEU A 248 -8.44 -2.26 13.12
CA LEU A 248 -9.58 -3.00 12.58
C LEU A 248 -9.19 -4.39 12.02
N ALA A 249 -8.12 -4.48 11.22
CA ALA A 249 -7.69 -5.77 10.64
C ALA A 249 -7.17 -6.74 11.71
N TYR A 250 -6.48 -6.22 12.73
CA TYR A 250 -6.06 -7.02 13.89
C TYR A 250 -7.27 -7.52 14.68
N LEU A 251 -8.23 -6.65 14.97
CA LEU A 251 -9.49 -7.05 15.60
C LEU A 251 -10.24 -8.14 14.82
N ALA A 252 -10.18 -8.11 13.48
CA ALA A 252 -10.79 -9.13 12.63
C ALA A 252 -10.05 -10.48 12.66
N ALA A 253 -8.72 -10.51 12.68
CA ALA A 253 -7.99 -11.77 12.81
C ALA A 253 -8.02 -12.33 14.24
N ALA A 254 -7.97 -11.46 15.24
CA ALA A 254 -8.18 -11.83 16.64
C ALA A 254 -9.60 -12.42 16.83
N GLN A 255 -10.62 -11.90 16.11
CA GLN A 255 -11.96 -12.49 16.05
C GLN A 255 -11.96 -13.91 15.49
N LEU A 256 -11.10 -14.24 14.52
CA LEU A 256 -10.88 -15.61 14.04
C LEU A 256 -10.12 -16.45 15.09
N ALA A 257 -9.11 -15.87 15.75
CA ALA A 257 -8.35 -16.54 16.82
C ALA A 257 -9.25 -17.01 17.96
N ARG A 258 -10.34 -16.27 18.31
CA ARG A 258 -11.32 -16.66 19.35
C ARG A 258 -11.86 -18.09 19.23
N SER A 259 -11.92 -18.66 18.02
CA SER A 259 -12.46 -20.01 17.78
C SER A 259 -11.39 -21.09 17.65
N ALA A 260 -10.10 -20.72 17.68
CA ALA A 260 -8.99 -21.64 17.47
C ALA A 260 -8.73 -22.54 18.70
N PRO A 261 -8.43 -23.84 18.50
CA PRO A 261 -7.98 -24.71 19.58
C PRO A 261 -6.73 -24.14 20.28
N GLY A 262 -6.77 -24.05 21.60
CA GLY A 262 -5.67 -23.53 22.41
C GLY A 262 -5.54 -22.01 22.47
N HIS A 263 -6.33 -21.23 21.73
CA HIS A 263 -6.42 -19.77 21.94
C HIS A 263 -7.21 -19.46 23.21
N ALA A 264 -6.70 -18.54 24.03
CA ALA A 264 -7.43 -18.05 25.20
C ALA A 264 -7.86 -16.59 25.10
N ARG A 265 -6.89 -15.71 24.84
CA ARG A 265 -7.07 -14.25 24.89
C ARG A 265 -6.02 -13.56 24.03
N GLU A 266 -6.41 -12.49 23.36
CA GLU A 266 -5.54 -11.65 22.55
C GLU A 266 -5.83 -10.16 22.86
N GLU A 267 -4.80 -9.32 22.82
CA GLU A 267 -4.88 -7.91 23.23
C GLU A 267 -4.11 -7.02 22.26
N LEU A 268 -4.65 -5.83 21.99
CA LEU A 268 -3.96 -4.78 21.24
C LEU A 268 -3.60 -3.62 22.17
N LEU A 269 -2.31 -3.31 22.23
CA LEU A 269 -1.77 -2.19 23.00
C LEU A 269 -1.11 -1.18 22.04
N ARG A 270 -1.09 0.10 22.40
CA ARG A 270 -0.42 1.18 21.64
C ARG A 270 0.52 1.97 22.53
N GLU A 271 1.73 2.24 22.03
CA GLU A 271 2.72 3.07 22.72
C GLU A 271 2.29 4.55 22.80
N PRO A 272 2.85 5.36 23.73
CA PRO A 272 2.43 6.74 23.93
C PRO A 272 2.64 7.67 22.72
N ASP A 273 3.49 7.28 21.76
CA ASP A 273 3.76 8.04 20.55
C ASP A 273 2.78 7.74 19.39
N GLY A 274 1.96 6.69 19.53
CA GLY A 274 0.99 6.24 18.54
C GLY A 274 1.56 5.45 17.35
N ARG A 275 2.87 5.16 17.31
CA ARG A 275 3.57 4.60 16.13
C ARG A 275 3.92 3.12 16.26
N ARG A 276 3.95 2.60 17.48
CA ARG A 276 4.17 1.18 17.75
C ARG A 276 2.99 0.59 18.52
N TYR A 277 2.65 -0.62 18.13
CA TYR A 277 1.58 -1.42 18.69
C TYR A 277 2.16 -2.74 19.19
N HIS A 278 1.59 -3.28 20.27
CA HIS A 278 1.95 -4.60 20.76
C HIS A 278 0.75 -5.52 20.60
N VAL A 279 0.98 -6.53 19.78
CA VAL A 279 0.12 -7.69 19.55
C VAL A 279 0.49 -8.70 20.62
N VAL A 280 -0.41 -8.95 21.58
CA VAL A 280 -0.09 -9.83 22.72
C VAL A 280 -1.16 -10.90 22.92
N ALA A 281 -0.78 -12.14 22.63
CA ALA A 281 -1.70 -13.29 22.61
C ALA A 281 -1.32 -14.34 23.66
N GLU A 282 -2.33 -14.94 24.30
CA GLU A 282 -2.23 -16.00 25.31
C GLU A 282 -2.76 -17.32 24.75
N TRP A 283 -1.90 -18.34 24.72
CA TRP A 283 -2.16 -19.65 24.11
C TRP A 283 -1.73 -20.79 25.03
N GLU A 284 -2.37 -21.96 24.92
CA GLU A 284 -2.05 -23.13 25.75
C GLU A 284 -0.60 -23.63 25.55
N SER A 285 0.00 -23.42 24.38
CA SER A 285 1.44 -23.56 24.15
C SER A 285 1.90 -22.69 22.97
N GLU A 286 3.21 -22.48 22.81
CA GLU A 286 3.74 -21.81 21.62
C GLU A 286 3.47 -22.63 20.35
N GLN A 287 3.42 -23.95 20.45
CA GLN A 287 3.06 -24.80 19.32
C GLN A 287 1.61 -24.53 18.87
N CYS A 288 0.66 -24.33 19.79
CA CYS A 288 -0.73 -23.99 19.43
C CYS A 288 -0.82 -22.67 18.67
N PHE A 289 -0.09 -21.63 19.10
CA PHE A 289 0.00 -20.37 18.35
C PHE A 289 0.69 -20.58 17.00
N THR A 290 1.78 -21.34 16.97
CA THR A 290 2.61 -21.54 15.76
C THR A 290 1.87 -22.37 14.71
N ASP A 291 1.09 -23.37 15.11
CA ASP A 291 0.24 -24.16 14.22
C ASP A 291 -0.92 -23.32 13.66
N TRP A 292 -1.59 -22.53 14.51
CA TRP A 292 -2.63 -21.59 14.06
C TRP A 292 -2.05 -20.50 13.14
N ALA A 293 -0.86 -20.00 13.44
CA ALA A 293 -0.15 -19.00 12.64
C ALA A 293 0.50 -19.57 11.38
N ALA A 294 0.67 -20.89 11.26
CA ALA A 294 1.19 -21.53 10.05
C ALA A 294 0.10 -21.74 8.99
N GLU A 295 -1.15 -21.86 9.40
CA GLU A 295 -2.31 -22.04 8.51
C GLU A 295 -2.66 -20.71 7.79
N PRO A 296 -2.45 -20.59 6.47
CA PRO A 296 -2.65 -19.34 5.76
C PRO A 296 -4.09 -18.82 5.82
N ALA A 297 -5.10 -19.71 5.97
CA ALA A 297 -6.50 -19.31 6.07
C ALA A 297 -6.73 -18.30 7.22
N ASN A 298 -6.07 -18.49 8.37
CA ASN A 298 -6.20 -17.64 9.56
C ASN A 298 -5.68 -16.20 9.35
N TRP A 299 -4.78 -15.99 8.38
CA TRP A 299 -4.25 -14.68 8.00
C TRP A 299 -4.82 -14.14 6.69
N SER A 300 -5.50 -14.99 5.90
CA SER A 300 -5.91 -14.66 4.52
C SER A 300 -6.97 -13.55 4.41
N ALA A 301 -7.60 -13.16 5.53
CA ALA A 301 -8.54 -12.05 5.63
C ALA A 301 -7.87 -10.65 5.58
N GLY A 302 -7.03 -10.40 4.58
CA GLY A 302 -6.57 -9.06 4.21
C GLY A 302 -5.19 -8.63 4.77
N PRO A 303 -4.96 -7.33 4.98
CA PRO A 303 -3.61 -6.77 5.09
C PRO A 303 -2.83 -7.13 6.37
N LEU A 304 -3.44 -7.78 7.38
CA LEU A 304 -2.81 -7.99 8.69
C LEU A 304 -1.50 -8.79 8.63
N GLY A 305 -1.41 -9.82 7.79
CA GLY A 305 -0.18 -10.59 7.62
C GLY A 305 1.03 -9.73 7.23
N ARG A 306 0.80 -8.60 6.54
CA ARG A 306 1.86 -7.62 6.18
C ARG A 306 2.28 -6.71 7.33
N TRP A 307 1.45 -6.54 8.36
CA TRP A 307 1.83 -5.80 9.57
C TRP A 307 2.53 -6.72 10.58
N LEU A 308 2.01 -7.93 10.80
CA LEU A 308 2.66 -8.90 11.68
C LEU A 308 4.05 -9.32 11.17
N ALA A 309 4.25 -9.41 9.85
CA ALA A 309 5.57 -9.61 9.24
C ALA A 309 6.55 -8.42 9.38
N ARG A 310 6.11 -7.25 9.90
CA ARG A 310 7.00 -6.15 10.32
C ARG A 310 7.43 -6.28 11.79
N GLY A 311 7.00 -7.33 12.49
CA GLY A 311 7.33 -7.57 13.90
C GLY A 311 8.83 -7.81 14.10
N ALA A 312 9.56 -6.76 14.48
CA ALA A 312 11.01 -6.82 14.66
C ALA A 312 11.43 -7.52 15.96
N ASP A 313 10.58 -7.44 17.00
CA ASP A 313 10.75 -8.12 18.29
C ASP A 313 9.51 -9.00 18.56
N ARG A 314 9.64 -10.32 18.38
CA ARG A 314 8.75 -11.33 18.98
C ARG A 314 9.44 -11.86 20.24
N ARG A 315 8.72 -11.95 21.36
CA ARG A 315 9.17 -12.63 22.58
C ARG A 315 8.11 -13.56 23.14
N VAL A 316 8.57 -14.67 23.68
CA VAL A 316 7.74 -15.72 24.30
C VAL A 316 8.00 -15.67 25.81
N PHE A 317 6.93 -15.66 26.59
CA PHE A 317 7.00 -15.62 28.04
C PHE A 317 6.11 -16.69 28.67
N ALA A 318 6.68 -17.47 29.59
CA ALA A 318 5.92 -18.41 30.41
C ALA A 318 4.94 -17.64 31.33
N LEU A 319 3.63 -17.86 31.19
CA LEU A 319 2.66 -17.29 32.13
C LEU A 319 2.62 -18.12 33.42
N ARG A 320 3.55 -17.83 34.33
CA ARG A 320 3.61 -18.43 35.67
C ARG A 320 2.45 -17.91 36.52
N VAL A 321 1.45 -18.78 36.73
CA VAL A 321 0.27 -18.47 37.55
C VAL A 321 0.68 -18.31 39.02
N ARG A 322 0.00 -17.42 39.75
CA ARG A 322 0.24 -17.25 41.19
C ARG A 322 0.00 -18.57 41.95
N PRO A 323 0.83 -18.93 42.96
CA PRO A 323 0.33 -19.78 44.03
C PRO A 323 -0.86 -19.07 44.70
N GLY A 324 -2.02 -19.72 44.73
CA GLY A 324 -3.25 -19.13 45.27
C GLY A 324 -3.29 -19.03 46.80
N THR A 325 -4.36 -18.44 47.32
CA THR A 325 -4.64 -18.29 48.76
C THR A 325 -4.82 -19.67 49.44
N PRO A 326 -4.23 -19.95 50.62
CA PRO A 326 -4.30 -21.25 51.30
C PRO A 326 -5.73 -21.78 51.56
N PRO A 327 -5.91 -23.11 51.71
CA PRO A 327 -7.23 -23.70 51.97
C PRO A 327 -7.85 -23.20 53.28
N PRO A 328 -9.17 -22.97 53.34
CA PRO A 328 -9.87 -22.84 54.61
C PRO A 328 -9.76 -24.16 55.39
N ALA A 329 -9.49 -24.07 56.69
CA ALA A 329 -9.30 -25.24 57.54
C ALA A 329 -10.55 -26.13 57.62
N ALA A 330 -10.35 -27.43 57.81
CA ALA A 330 -11.39 -28.44 57.69
C ALA A 330 -12.56 -28.26 58.68
N VAL A 331 -13.77 -28.58 58.22
CA VAL A 331 -15.02 -28.56 59.00
C VAL A 331 -15.10 -29.76 59.96
N PRO A 332 -15.46 -29.53 61.23
CA PRO A 332 -16.21 -30.48 62.04
C PRO A 332 -17.71 -30.10 62.08
N ALA A 333 -18.59 -31.07 61.83
CA ALA A 333 -20.05 -30.97 62.00
C ALA A 333 -20.51 -31.87 63.17
N PRO A 334 -21.81 -32.14 63.45
CA PRO A 334 -23.07 -31.43 63.08
C PRO A 334 -24.06 -31.22 64.27
N ALA A 335 -25.03 -30.28 64.16
CA ALA A 335 -26.32 -30.26 64.90
C ALA A 335 -27.20 -29.04 64.47
N ALA A 336 -28.55 -29.00 64.55
CA ALA A 336 -29.59 -30.04 64.53
C ALA A 336 -31.03 -29.42 64.30
N ALA A 337 -31.94 -30.18 63.68
CA ALA A 337 -33.43 -30.15 63.82
C ALA A 337 -34.32 -28.91 63.45
N ARG A 338 -35.13 -29.06 62.37
CA ARG A 338 -36.65 -29.02 62.26
C ARG A 338 -37.49 -27.80 62.77
N PRO A 339 -38.79 -27.64 62.38
CA PRO A 339 -39.50 -27.88 61.08
C PRO A 339 -40.63 -26.86 60.72
N GLY A 340 -41.22 -26.98 59.50
CA GLY A 340 -42.56 -26.44 59.12
C GLY A 340 -42.58 -25.11 58.33
N ALA A 341 -43.63 -24.73 57.56
CA ALA A 341 -44.88 -25.40 57.18
C ALA A 341 -45.47 -24.84 55.84
N ALA A 342 -46.54 -25.43 55.30
CA ALA A 342 -47.27 -25.06 54.05
C ALA A 342 -48.50 -24.14 54.36
N PRO A 343 -49.43 -23.69 53.44
CA PRO A 343 -49.85 -24.28 52.14
C PRO A 343 -50.30 -23.31 50.97
N GLU A 344 -50.84 -23.91 49.90
CA GLU A 344 -51.72 -23.37 48.81
C GLU A 344 -53.12 -22.88 49.31
N PRO A 345 -54.06 -22.24 48.53
CA PRO A 345 -54.39 -22.45 47.09
C PRO A 345 -54.99 -21.29 46.22
N VAL A 346 -55.44 -21.66 45.00
CA VAL A 346 -56.26 -21.01 43.92
C VAL A 346 -57.72 -20.59 44.33
N PRO A 347 -58.71 -20.08 43.50
CA PRO A 347 -58.84 -19.90 42.00
C PRO A 347 -59.61 -18.61 41.47
N VAL A 348 -60.06 -18.61 40.19
CA VAL A 348 -61.22 -17.88 39.53
C VAL A 348 -60.99 -16.44 38.97
N SER A 349 -61.65 -15.85 37.93
CA SER A 349 -62.19 -16.22 36.57
C SER A 349 -63.07 -15.06 35.98
N THR A 350 -63.35 -15.04 34.65
CA THR A 350 -64.46 -14.38 33.85
C THR A 350 -64.12 -13.28 32.79
N VAL A 351 -64.90 -13.19 31.67
CA VAL A 351 -64.63 -12.35 30.45
C VAL A 351 -65.91 -11.97 29.63
N PRO A 352 -66.08 -10.68 29.22
CA PRO A 352 -66.69 -10.22 27.92
C PRO A 352 -65.84 -9.13 27.21
N VAL A 353 -65.91 -8.72 25.92
CA VAL A 353 -66.79 -8.90 24.72
C VAL A 353 -67.94 -7.87 24.49
N SER A 354 -67.88 -7.04 23.42
CA SER A 354 -68.92 -6.87 22.33
C SER A 354 -68.88 -5.56 21.46
N THR A 355 -69.01 -5.69 20.12
CA THR A 355 -69.68 -4.82 19.06
C THR A 355 -69.55 -3.27 19.01
N VAL A 356 -69.18 -2.51 17.94
CA VAL A 356 -69.36 -2.51 16.44
C VAL A 356 -70.60 -1.76 15.85
N PRO A 357 -70.42 -0.57 15.22
CA PRO A 357 -71.32 0.03 14.19
C PRO A 357 -70.61 0.70 12.95
N VAL A 358 -71.34 1.24 11.95
CA VAL A 358 -70.86 1.63 10.57
C VAL A 358 -71.66 2.82 9.92
N SER A 359 -71.17 3.40 8.78
CA SER A 359 -71.87 4.20 7.68
C SER A 359 -71.72 5.75 7.57
N THR A 360 -71.85 6.50 6.43
CA THR A 360 -71.73 6.30 4.93
C THR A 360 -71.82 7.64 4.10
N VAL A 361 -71.01 7.81 3.01
CA VAL A 361 -71.30 8.26 1.59
C VAL A 361 -72.17 9.53 1.28
N PRO A 362 -71.73 10.53 0.44
CA PRO A 362 -72.07 10.63 -1.03
C PRO A 362 -71.02 11.30 -1.99
N VAL A 363 -71.38 11.60 -3.27
CA VAL A 363 -70.50 11.58 -4.50
C VAL A 363 -70.83 12.68 -5.59
N SER A 364 -69.90 12.91 -6.56
CA SER A 364 -70.06 13.39 -7.99
C SER A 364 -69.37 14.74 -8.36
N THR A 365 -68.93 15.12 -9.59
CA THR A 365 -69.23 14.77 -11.02
C THR A 365 -67.99 14.72 -11.98
N VAL A 366 -68.17 14.50 -13.30
CA VAL A 366 -67.13 14.33 -14.38
C VAL A 366 -67.52 15.07 -15.70
N PRO A 367 -66.63 15.24 -16.72
CA PRO A 367 -66.50 14.31 -17.89
C PRO A 367 -65.03 14.05 -18.37
N VAL A 368 -64.55 12.91 -18.94
CA VAL A 368 -65.03 11.85 -19.90
C VAL A 368 -64.83 12.24 -21.38
N SER A 369 -64.25 11.45 -22.32
CA SER A 369 -63.75 10.04 -22.38
C SER A 369 -62.24 9.98 -22.79
N THR A 370 -61.56 9.09 -23.56
CA THR A 370 -61.75 7.90 -24.48
C THR A 370 -60.34 7.22 -24.63
N VAL A 371 -60.02 5.93 -24.88
CA VAL A 371 -60.58 4.73 -25.58
C VAL A 371 -60.46 4.80 -27.13
N PRO A 372 -60.01 3.76 -27.91
CA PRO A 372 -59.71 2.33 -27.60
C PRO A 372 -58.22 1.89 -27.81
N VAL A 373 -57.66 0.73 -27.41
CA VAL A 373 -58.11 -0.56 -26.78
C VAL A 373 -58.24 -1.81 -27.69
N SER A 374 -57.54 -2.91 -27.31
CA SER A 374 -57.70 -4.35 -27.70
C SER A 374 -56.73 -5.23 -26.85
N THR A 375 -56.70 -6.58 -26.86
CA THR A 375 -57.64 -7.61 -26.30
C THR A 375 -57.03 -9.04 -26.46
N VAL A 376 -56.99 -10.00 -25.51
CA VAL A 376 -57.39 -10.01 -24.07
C VAL A 376 -56.38 -10.70 -23.10
N PRO A 377 -56.10 -12.03 -23.08
CA PRO A 377 -55.84 -12.73 -21.80
C PRO A 377 -54.59 -13.64 -21.69
N SER A 378 -54.29 -14.05 -20.45
CA SER A 378 -53.33 -15.12 -20.07
C SER A 378 -54.06 -16.38 -19.56
N ALA A 379 -53.51 -17.58 -19.79
CA ALA A 379 -53.96 -18.85 -19.20
C ALA A 379 -52.84 -19.92 -19.22
N THR A 380 -52.91 -20.90 -18.30
CA THR A 380 -51.81 -21.81 -17.94
C THR A 380 -52.01 -23.27 -18.40
N VAL A 381 -50.96 -23.92 -18.92
CA VAL A 381 -50.72 -25.38 -19.02
C VAL A 381 -49.18 -25.54 -18.95
N GLN A 382 -48.50 -26.28 -18.07
CA GLN A 382 -48.57 -27.69 -17.63
C GLN A 382 -47.88 -28.67 -18.62
N GLU A 383 -47.27 -29.73 -18.09
CA GLU A 383 -46.30 -30.60 -18.78
C GLU A 383 -46.89 -31.41 -19.94
N PHE A 384 -46.08 -31.69 -20.97
CA PHE A 384 -46.07 -32.98 -21.67
C PHE A 384 -44.71 -33.25 -22.35
N VAL A 385 -44.33 -34.52 -22.43
CA VAL A 385 -43.12 -35.00 -23.12
C VAL A 385 -43.51 -35.64 -24.44
N GLU A 386 -42.93 -35.19 -25.56
CA GLU A 386 -42.83 -36.00 -26.78
C GLU A 386 -41.70 -35.51 -27.71
N LYS A 387 -41.18 -36.40 -28.56
CA LYS A 387 -40.11 -36.12 -29.53
C LYS A 387 -40.68 -35.75 -30.90
N PRO A 388 -39.96 -34.91 -31.68
CA PRO A 388 -39.94 -34.98 -33.14
C PRO A 388 -38.66 -35.68 -33.66
N ASP A 389 -38.76 -36.35 -34.81
CA ASP A 389 -37.68 -37.14 -35.43
C ASP A 389 -36.76 -36.34 -36.37
N ASP A 390 -35.68 -36.98 -36.80
CA ASP A 390 -34.68 -36.46 -37.74
C ASP A 390 -35.26 -36.09 -39.11
N ALA A 391 -34.82 -34.93 -39.64
CA ALA A 391 -34.07 -34.78 -40.90
C ALA A 391 -34.44 -33.51 -41.69
N HIS A 392 -33.63 -32.45 -41.57
CA HIS A 392 -33.04 -31.68 -42.68
C HIS A 392 -32.28 -30.43 -42.17
N ALA A 393 -30.98 -30.58 -41.90
CA ALA A 393 -30.04 -29.45 -41.80
C ALA A 393 -28.65 -29.93 -42.26
N ALA A 394 -28.10 -29.31 -43.31
CA ALA A 394 -26.72 -29.54 -43.71
C ALA A 394 -25.77 -28.74 -42.79
N ALA A 395 -24.61 -29.32 -42.46
CA ALA A 395 -23.80 -28.83 -41.36
C ALA A 395 -23.11 -27.47 -41.64
N ALA A 396 -23.47 -26.46 -40.85
CA ALA A 396 -22.56 -25.39 -40.45
C ALA A 396 -21.96 -25.77 -39.08
N ALA A 397 -20.65 -25.63 -38.91
CA ALA A 397 -20.01 -25.95 -37.63
C ALA A 397 -20.38 -24.92 -36.55
N PRO A 398 -20.78 -25.35 -35.33
CA PRO A 398 -21.04 -24.42 -34.25
C PRO A 398 -19.75 -23.75 -33.78
N LEU A 399 -19.85 -22.46 -33.41
CA LEU A 399 -18.79 -21.78 -32.67
C LEU A 399 -18.54 -22.50 -31.34
N PRO A 400 -17.29 -22.58 -30.86
CA PRO A 400 -17.02 -23.16 -29.54
C PRO A 400 -17.70 -22.31 -28.46
N ALA A 401 -18.36 -22.98 -27.52
CA ALA A 401 -18.94 -22.31 -26.35
C ALA A 401 -17.82 -21.64 -25.52
N PRO A 402 -18.11 -20.52 -24.82
CA PRO A 402 -17.14 -19.92 -23.92
C PRO A 402 -16.78 -20.92 -22.82
N SER A 403 -15.51 -21.34 -22.79
CA SER A 403 -14.98 -22.14 -21.70
C SER A 403 -15.12 -21.37 -20.40
N GLY A 404 -15.75 -21.97 -19.39
CA GLY A 404 -15.81 -21.43 -18.04
C GLY A 404 -14.42 -21.25 -17.42
N PRO A 405 -14.31 -20.63 -16.24
CA PRO A 405 -13.04 -20.51 -15.54
C PRO A 405 -12.45 -21.91 -15.34
N ALA A 406 -11.30 -22.17 -15.95
CA ALA A 406 -10.62 -23.43 -15.78
C ALA A 406 -10.24 -23.61 -14.30
N GLU A 407 -10.47 -24.80 -13.76
CA GLU A 407 -9.84 -25.20 -12.50
C GLU A 407 -8.32 -24.98 -12.60
N PRO A 408 -7.63 -24.64 -11.49
CA PRO A 408 -6.18 -24.52 -11.47
C PRO A 408 -5.54 -25.91 -11.62
N SER A 409 -5.53 -26.40 -12.87
CA SER A 409 -4.56 -27.36 -13.36
C SER A 409 -3.19 -26.96 -12.84
N ARG A 410 -2.47 -27.90 -12.22
CA ARG A 410 -1.09 -27.69 -11.77
C ARG A 410 -0.22 -27.46 -13.01
N THR A 411 -0.12 -26.21 -13.42
CA THR A 411 0.69 -25.79 -14.55
C THR A 411 2.13 -26.19 -14.29
N ALA A 412 2.68 -27.00 -15.19
CA ALA A 412 4.13 -27.14 -15.29
C ALA A 412 4.71 -25.72 -15.41
N GLY A 413 5.71 -25.41 -14.59
CA GLY A 413 6.12 -24.02 -14.30
C GLY A 413 6.32 -23.21 -15.58
N ARG A 414 5.60 -22.08 -15.71
CA ARG A 414 5.77 -21.14 -16.82
C ARG A 414 7.24 -20.71 -16.83
N ALA A 415 7.96 -21.06 -17.89
CA ALA A 415 9.38 -20.78 -18.02
C ALA A 415 9.63 -19.27 -17.86
N VAL A 416 10.71 -18.91 -17.16
CA VAL A 416 11.09 -17.51 -16.93
C VAL A 416 11.41 -16.87 -18.27
N GLU A 417 10.72 -15.77 -18.57
CA GLU A 417 10.86 -15.06 -19.85
C GLU A 417 11.99 -14.03 -19.79
N VAL A 418 12.15 -13.34 -18.64
CA VAL A 418 13.20 -12.34 -18.42
C VAL A 418 13.90 -12.55 -17.07
N LEU A 419 15.23 -12.50 -17.07
CA LEU A 419 16.05 -12.41 -15.85
C LEU A 419 16.50 -10.96 -15.62
N VAL A 420 16.15 -10.39 -14.48
CA VAL A 420 16.68 -9.10 -13.99
C VAL A 420 17.72 -9.38 -12.92
N VAL A 421 18.89 -8.74 -13.05
CA VAL A 421 20.06 -8.98 -12.20
C VAL A 421 20.40 -7.70 -11.46
N GLY A 422 20.33 -7.72 -10.12
CA GLY A 422 20.38 -6.55 -9.26
C GLY A 422 18.98 -6.01 -8.93
N ALA A 423 18.67 -5.90 -7.64
CA ALA A 423 17.39 -5.46 -7.10
C ALA A 423 17.48 -4.08 -6.42
N GLY A 424 18.34 -3.21 -6.94
CA GLY A 424 18.28 -1.77 -6.68
C GLY A 424 17.12 -1.10 -7.45
N PRO A 425 16.95 0.23 -7.34
CA PRO A 425 15.76 0.93 -7.85
C PRO A 425 15.44 0.68 -9.32
N ALA A 426 16.44 0.70 -10.22
CA ALA A 426 16.25 0.40 -11.64
C ALA A 426 15.74 -1.03 -11.89
N GLY A 427 16.31 -2.03 -11.20
CA GLY A 427 15.92 -3.43 -11.37
C GLY A 427 14.51 -3.71 -10.84
N LEU A 428 14.16 -3.13 -9.68
CA LEU A 428 12.81 -3.24 -9.13
C LEU A 428 11.78 -2.54 -10.01
N THR A 429 12.04 -1.30 -10.47
CA THR A 429 11.18 -0.61 -11.44
C THR A 429 10.98 -1.46 -12.70
N HIS A 430 12.04 -2.04 -13.26
CA HIS A 430 11.93 -2.83 -14.48
C HIS A 430 11.11 -4.12 -14.28
N ALA A 431 11.32 -4.81 -13.15
CA ALA A 431 10.55 -5.99 -12.80
C ALA A 431 9.06 -5.67 -12.58
N ILE A 432 8.72 -4.51 -12.00
CA ILE A 432 7.34 -4.03 -11.89
C ILE A 432 6.73 -3.80 -13.29
N GLU A 433 7.48 -3.22 -14.24
CA GLU A 433 7.00 -3.01 -15.62
C GLU A 433 6.72 -4.31 -16.39
N LEU A 434 7.51 -5.35 -16.15
CA LEU A 434 7.32 -6.66 -16.75
C LEU A 434 6.15 -7.40 -16.10
N ALA A 435 6.14 -7.46 -14.76
CA ALA A 435 5.11 -8.17 -13.99
C ALA A 435 3.70 -7.59 -14.25
N ARG A 436 3.54 -6.26 -14.26
CA ARG A 436 2.23 -5.61 -14.55
C ARG A 436 1.71 -5.91 -15.96
N ARG A 437 2.58 -6.28 -16.91
CA ARG A 437 2.26 -6.63 -18.31
C ARG A 437 2.14 -8.15 -18.53
N GLY A 438 2.16 -8.94 -17.45
CA GLY A 438 1.96 -10.38 -17.49
C GLY A 438 3.17 -11.18 -18.02
N VAL A 439 4.37 -10.60 -17.98
CA VAL A 439 5.64 -11.26 -18.31
C VAL A 439 6.18 -11.98 -17.08
N ALA A 440 6.58 -13.24 -17.23
CA ALA A 440 7.23 -14.02 -16.17
C ALA A 440 8.68 -13.54 -15.98
N VAL A 441 8.90 -12.70 -14.97
CA VAL A 441 10.20 -12.13 -14.60
C VAL A 441 10.78 -12.80 -13.35
N ARG A 442 12.07 -13.11 -13.39
CA ARG A 442 12.88 -13.54 -12.23
C ARG A 442 13.82 -12.41 -11.84
N VAL A 443 13.97 -12.13 -10.54
CA VAL A 443 14.84 -11.05 -10.05
C VAL A 443 15.82 -11.63 -9.04
N VAL A 444 17.13 -11.53 -9.34
CA VAL A 444 18.21 -12.03 -8.48
C VAL A 444 19.06 -10.88 -7.95
N ASP A 445 19.50 -10.94 -6.69
CA ASP A 445 20.46 -10.02 -6.11
C ASP A 445 21.45 -10.76 -5.20
N LYS A 446 22.74 -10.45 -5.32
CA LYS A 446 23.80 -11.05 -4.52
C LYS A 446 23.87 -10.53 -3.08
N ARG A 447 23.29 -9.37 -2.78
CA ARG A 447 23.09 -8.89 -1.40
C ARG A 447 22.13 -9.86 -0.70
N PRO A 448 22.51 -10.51 0.42
CA PRO A 448 21.67 -11.49 1.11
C PRO A 448 20.41 -10.88 1.75
N GLN A 449 20.40 -9.56 1.95
CA GLN A 449 19.28 -8.78 2.46
C GLN A 449 19.12 -7.49 1.62
N ALA A 450 18.00 -6.78 1.76
CA ALA A 450 17.88 -5.42 1.25
C ALA A 450 18.83 -4.48 2.01
N SER A 451 19.18 -3.31 1.44
CA SER A 451 19.92 -2.34 2.25
C SER A 451 19.01 -1.76 3.33
N THR A 452 19.37 -1.98 4.59
CA THR A 452 18.78 -1.34 5.77
C THR A 452 19.53 -0.08 6.19
N GLN A 453 20.56 0.31 5.41
CA GLN A 453 21.44 1.43 5.68
C GLN A 453 21.34 2.51 4.59
N ALA A 454 22.00 3.64 4.83
CA ALA A 454 21.94 4.82 3.99
C ALA A 454 22.74 4.69 2.67
N ASP A 455 22.23 3.88 1.73
CA ASP A 455 22.70 3.89 0.33
C ASP A 455 22.62 5.31 -0.28
N LYS A 456 23.47 5.57 -1.28
CA LYS A 456 23.85 6.91 -1.80
C LYS A 456 22.70 7.90 -1.97
N ALA A 457 21.61 7.49 -2.65
CA ALA A 457 20.65 8.42 -3.23
C ALA A 457 19.53 8.87 -2.26
N ILE A 458 18.99 10.08 -2.52
CA ILE A 458 17.89 10.72 -1.77
C ILE A 458 16.91 11.45 -2.69
N GLY A 459 17.40 12.31 -3.60
CA GLY A 459 16.53 13.14 -4.43
C GLY A 459 15.72 12.32 -5.44
N ILE A 460 14.39 12.46 -5.41
CA ILE A 460 13.42 11.89 -6.34
C ILE A 460 12.86 13.05 -7.18
N HIS A 461 13.18 13.04 -8.47
CA HIS A 461 12.78 14.10 -9.39
C HIS A 461 11.28 14.06 -9.70
N CYS A 462 10.72 15.20 -10.11
CA CYS A 462 9.33 15.32 -10.58
C CYS A 462 8.96 14.23 -11.59
N ARG A 463 9.86 13.96 -12.56
CA ARG A 463 9.67 12.92 -13.58
C ARG A 463 9.59 11.50 -13.02
N THR A 464 10.30 11.22 -11.93
CA THR A 464 10.26 9.92 -11.23
C THR A 464 8.96 9.74 -10.44
N MET A 465 8.45 10.81 -9.81
CA MET A 465 7.17 10.78 -9.08
C MET A 465 5.98 10.41 -9.99
N GLU A 466 5.98 10.88 -11.23
CA GLU A 466 4.98 10.52 -12.25
C GLU A 466 5.08 9.04 -12.66
N ILE A 467 6.30 8.53 -12.85
CA ILE A 467 6.53 7.11 -13.11
C ILE A 467 6.01 6.28 -11.94
N TRP A 468 6.20 6.75 -10.71
CA TRP A 468 5.70 6.11 -9.49
C TRP A 468 4.18 6.25 -9.29
N GLU A 469 3.53 7.27 -9.86
CA GLU A 469 2.08 7.33 -9.95
C GLU A 469 1.57 6.23 -10.88
N GLU A 470 2.18 6.09 -12.06
CA GLU A 470 1.89 4.99 -12.98
C GLU A 470 2.19 3.62 -12.33
N GLN A 471 3.26 3.48 -11.54
CA GLN A 471 3.52 2.27 -10.75
C GLN A 471 2.48 2.04 -9.64
N GLY A 472 1.75 3.06 -9.20
CA GLY A 472 0.85 3.01 -8.06
C GLY A 472 1.61 2.85 -6.74
N ILE A 473 2.65 3.68 -6.54
CA ILE A 473 3.46 3.78 -5.31
C ILE A 473 3.76 5.23 -4.88
N VAL A 474 3.27 6.24 -5.62
CA VAL A 474 3.60 7.65 -5.38
C VAL A 474 3.12 8.14 -4.02
N THR A 475 1.98 7.64 -3.53
CA THR A 475 1.44 7.98 -2.20
C THR A 475 2.39 7.49 -1.11
N GLU A 476 2.78 6.22 -1.17
CA GLU A 476 3.73 5.62 -0.22
C GLU A 476 5.10 6.28 -0.26
N ALA A 477 5.53 6.80 -1.42
CA ALA A 477 6.73 7.62 -1.55
C ALA A 477 6.57 8.99 -0.88
N MET A 478 5.48 9.72 -1.16
CA MET A 478 5.18 11.02 -0.53
C MET A 478 5.09 10.91 0.99
N ASP A 479 4.40 9.88 1.50
CA ASP A 479 4.24 9.64 2.94
C ASP A 479 5.57 9.22 3.62
N ALA A 480 6.47 8.54 2.90
CA ALA A 480 7.77 8.12 3.42
C ALA A 480 8.86 9.20 3.32
N GLY A 481 8.74 10.15 2.39
CA GLY A 481 9.77 11.15 2.10
C GLY A 481 9.65 12.45 2.91
N ILE A 482 10.36 13.46 2.43
CA ILE A 482 10.25 14.87 2.84
C ILE A 482 10.26 15.75 1.59
N TRP A 483 9.41 16.78 1.51
CA TRP A 483 9.43 17.70 0.38
C TRP A 483 10.67 18.58 0.39
N LEU A 484 11.30 18.75 -0.77
CA LEU A 484 12.44 19.64 -0.94
C LEU A 484 11.90 20.98 -1.45
N HIS A 485 11.91 21.99 -0.59
CA HIS A 485 11.24 23.27 -0.82
C HIS A 485 12.08 24.27 -1.61
N GLY A 486 13.39 24.03 -1.75
CA GLY A 486 14.31 24.92 -2.44
C GLY A 486 15.76 24.50 -2.29
N GLN A 487 16.65 25.35 -2.79
CA GLN A 487 18.10 25.25 -2.58
C GLN A 487 18.64 26.58 -2.04
N THR A 488 19.61 26.50 -1.13
CA THR A 488 20.40 27.65 -0.66
C THR A 488 21.88 27.37 -0.86
N VAL A 489 22.61 28.32 -1.43
CA VAL A 489 24.05 28.22 -1.73
C VAL A 489 24.80 29.34 -1.01
N PHE A 490 25.86 28.94 -0.31
CA PHE A 490 26.84 29.83 0.31
C PHE A 490 28.20 29.63 -0.35
N VAL A 491 28.87 30.72 -0.71
CA VAL A 491 30.24 30.71 -1.24
C VAL A 491 31.11 31.55 -0.31
N ASN A 492 32.21 30.98 0.20
CA ASN A 492 33.13 31.63 1.14
C ASN A 492 32.45 32.24 2.40
N GLY A 493 31.29 31.71 2.79
CA GLY A 493 30.50 32.15 3.95
C GLY A 493 29.40 33.18 3.64
N GLU A 494 29.36 33.75 2.44
CA GLU A 494 28.27 34.65 1.99
C GLU A 494 27.19 33.84 1.26
N GLN A 495 25.91 34.15 1.50
CA GLN A 495 24.79 33.53 0.78
C GLN A 495 24.70 34.12 -0.63
N THR A 496 25.05 33.35 -1.65
CA THR A 496 25.04 33.80 -3.06
C THR A 496 23.70 33.53 -3.74
N HIS A 497 23.07 32.38 -3.45
CA HIS A 497 21.80 31.99 -4.06
C HIS A 497 20.82 31.42 -3.04
N GLN A 498 19.55 31.74 -3.21
CA GLN A 498 18.44 30.98 -2.64
C GLN A 498 17.33 30.93 -3.68
N VAL A 499 16.89 29.72 -4.04
CA VAL A 499 15.78 29.48 -4.97
C VAL A 499 14.74 28.65 -4.24
N ASP A 500 13.55 29.22 -4.06
CA ASP A 500 12.39 28.53 -3.51
C ASP A 500 11.61 27.87 -4.66
N TRP A 501 11.35 26.56 -4.58
CA TRP A 501 10.65 25.78 -5.62
C TRP A 501 9.13 25.73 -5.44
N ALA A 502 8.57 26.59 -4.57
CA ALA A 502 7.15 26.74 -4.37
C ALA A 502 6.50 27.58 -5.49
N GLY A 503 5.36 27.13 -6.03
CA GLY A 503 4.62 27.85 -7.09
C GLY A 503 4.93 27.41 -8.52
N LEU A 504 5.62 26.27 -8.72
CA LEU A 504 5.72 25.60 -10.02
C LEU A 504 4.43 24.81 -10.33
N ASP A 505 3.29 25.53 -10.35
CA ASP A 505 1.94 24.96 -10.38
C ASP A 505 1.61 24.17 -11.66
N GLU A 506 2.43 24.27 -12.72
CA GLU A 506 2.30 23.41 -13.91
C GLU A 506 2.87 21.99 -13.73
N LEU A 507 3.56 21.70 -12.62
CA LEU A 507 4.16 20.39 -12.35
C LEU A 507 3.23 19.54 -11.48
N PRO A 508 2.98 18.26 -11.83
CA PRO A 508 2.11 17.39 -11.06
C PRO A 508 2.71 16.97 -9.70
N TYR A 509 4.04 17.07 -9.55
CA TYR A 509 4.79 16.69 -8.35
C TYR A 509 6.03 17.59 -8.18
N ALA A 510 6.38 17.91 -6.93
CA ALA A 510 7.62 18.60 -6.57
C ALA A 510 8.80 17.61 -6.38
N HIS A 511 10.00 18.15 -6.12
CA HIS A 511 11.17 17.36 -5.76
C HIS A 511 11.01 16.78 -4.34
N LEU A 512 11.13 15.45 -4.21
CA LEU A 512 10.98 14.74 -2.93
C LEU A 512 12.34 14.18 -2.48
N GLY A 513 12.66 14.27 -1.19
CA GLY A 513 13.77 13.58 -0.56
C GLY A 513 13.31 12.25 0.03
N LEU A 514 13.73 11.14 -0.56
CA LEU A 514 13.44 9.77 -0.11
C LEU A 514 14.70 8.91 -0.19
N PRO A 515 15.27 8.47 0.95
CA PRO A 515 16.46 7.60 0.94
C PRO A 515 16.29 6.35 0.07
N GLN A 516 17.39 5.92 -0.55
CA GLN A 516 17.39 4.74 -1.42
C GLN A 516 16.88 3.46 -0.71
N TYR A 517 17.11 3.28 0.59
CA TYR A 517 16.59 2.13 1.34
C TYR A 517 15.05 2.13 1.42
N ASP A 518 14.42 3.29 1.59
CA ASP A 518 12.96 3.41 1.56
C ASP A 518 12.42 3.26 0.13
N THR A 519 13.16 3.76 -0.86
CA THR A 519 12.85 3.56 -2.29
C THR A 519 12.86 2.06 -2.66
N GLU A 520 13.91 1.32 -2.28
CA GLU A 520 14.01 -0.14 -2.48
C GLU A 520 12.93 -0.90 -1.69
N ARG A 521 12.59 -0.45 -0.47
CA ARG A 521 11.51 -1.02 0.35
C ARG A 521 10.14 -0.87 -0.32
N ILE A 522 9.81 0.32 -0.82
CA ILE A 522 8.51 0.62 -1.46
C ILE A 522 8.39 -0.11 -2.80
N LEU A 523 9.42 -0.03 -3.65
CA LEU A 523 9.48 -0.77 -4.92
C LEU A 523 9.44 -2.30 -4.70
N GLY A 524 10.15 -2.81 -3.68
CA GLY A 524 10.14 -4.24 -3.33
C GLY A 524 8.78 -4.72 -2.83
N ALA A 525 8.09 -3.93 -2.00
CA ALA A 525 6.72 -4.21 -1.56
C ALA A 525 5.74 -4.20 -2.74
N ARG A 526 5.91 -3.29 -3.70
CA ARG A 526 5.11 -3.23 -4.92
C ARG A 526 5.34 -4.44 -5.83
N LEU A 527 6.59 -4.83 -6.05
CA LEU A 527 6.95 -6.02 -6.81
C LEU A 527 6.34 -7.28 -6.18
N THR A 528 6.43 -7.41 -4.85
CA THR A 528 5.79 -8.47 -4.07
C THR A 528 4.27 -8.48 -4.24
N SER A 529 3.63 -7.30 -4.33
CA SER A 529 2.18 -7.20 -4.59
C SER A 529 1.75 -7.71 -5.98
N LEU A 530 2.70 -7.85 -6.92
CA LEU A 530 2.49 -8.42 -8.25
C LEU A 530 2.89 -9.90 -8.32
N GLY A 531 3.16 -10.55 -7.18
CA GLY A 531 3.51 -11.97 -7.10
C GLY A 531 4.96 -12.31 -7.41
N VAL A 532 5.85 -11.31 -7.53
CA VAL A 532 7.28 -11.50 -7.81
C VAL A 532 8.10 -11.20 -6.56
N VAL A 533 8.99 -12.12 -6.19
CA VAL A 533 9.90 -12.00 -5.04
C VAL A 533 11.35 -11.86 -5.56
N VAL A 534 12.17 -11.10 -4.84
CA VAL A 534 13.61 -10.99 -5.11
C VAL A 534 14.35 -12.17 -4.47
N GLU A 535 15.04 -12.96 -5.29
CA GLU A 535 15.95 -14.00 -4.83
C GLU A 535 17.26 -13.38 -4.36
N ARG A 536 17.44 -13.32 -3.04
CA ARG A 536 18.60 -12.69 -2.39
C ARG A 536 19.69 -13.69 -2.04
N GLY A 537 20.94 -13.24 -2.11
CA GLY A 537 22.11 -14.11 -2.00
C GLY A 537 22.35 -14.94 -3.27
N VAL A 538 21.92 -14.45 -4.44
CA VAL A 538 22.07 -15.12 -5.74
C VAL A 538 22.83 -14.21 -6.71
N GLU A 539 24.04 -14.62 -7.10
CA GLU A 539 24.93 -13.85 -7.99
C GLU A 539 24.95 -14.41 -9.42
N LEU A 540 24.79 -13.54 -10.43
CA LEU A 540 25.12 -13.90 -11.81
C LEU A 540 26.64 -13.97 -11.97
N VAL A 541 27.18 -15.19 -12.12
CA VAL A 541 28.63 -15.41 -12.27
C VAL A 541 29.07 -15.55 -13.73
N ALA A 542 28.17 -15.92 -14.65
CA ALA A 542 28.42 -15.94 -16.09
C ALA A 542 27.09 -16.02 -16.87
N PHE A 543 27.13 -15.68 -18.17
CA PHE A 543 26.04 -15.94 -19.11
C PHE A 543 26.59 -16.16 -20.53
N ALA A 544 25.77 -16.73 -21.41
CA ALA A 544 25.98 -16.80 -22.84
C ALA A 544 24.64 -16.59 -23.55
N GLN A 545 24.65 -16.10 -24.79
CA GLN A 545 23.43 -15.85 -25.57
C GLN A 545 23.55 -16.37 -27.00
N ASP A 546 22.40 -16.57 -27.62
CA ASP A 546 22.21 -17.02 -29.02
C ASP A 546 20.91 -16.42 -29.57
N ASP A 547 20.52 -16.78 -30.80
CA ASP A 547 19.35 -16.21 -31.47
C ASP A 547 18.01 -16.51 -30.75
N GLU A 548 17.94 -17.54 -29.89
CA GLU A 548 16.72 -17.94 -29.18
C GLU A 548 16.63 -17.38 -27.75
N GLY A 549 17.74 -17.13 -27.07
CA GLY A 549 17.71 -16.75 -25.65
C GLY A 549 19.06 -16.50 -24.98
N VAL A 550 19.03 -16.42 -23.65
CA VAL A 550 20.19 -16.21 -22.78
C VAL A 550 20.26 -17.35 -21.74
N THR A 551 21.40 -18.03 -21.70
CA THR A 551 21.72 -19.06 -20.70
C THR A 551 22.55 -18.42 -19.59
N ALA A 552 21.98 -18.26 -18.40
CA ALA A 552 22.60 -17.64 -17.24
C ALA A 552 23.07 -18.67 -16.23
N ARG A 553 24.22 -18.43 -15.58
CA ARG A 553 24.74 -19.21 -14.46
C ARG A 553 24.65 -18.38 -13.19
N LEU A 554 23.88 -18.89 -12.23
CA LEU A 554 23.57 -18.24 -10.96
C LEU A 554 24.25 -19.01 -9.83
N GLN A 555 25.01 -18.33 -8.98
CA GLN A 555 25.57 -18.92 -7.77
C GLN A 555 24.75 -18.51 -6.55
N HIS A 556 24.23 -19.50 -5.85
CA HIS A 556 23.48 -19.34 -4.60
C HIS A 556 24.44 -19.21 -3.40
N ALA A 557 23.98 -18.62 -2.31
CA ALA A 557 24.75 -18.45 -1.07
C ALA A 557 25.25 -19.77 -0.43
N SER A 558 24.68 -20.92 -0.81
CA SER A 558 25.16 -22.26 -0.48
C SER A 558 26.46 -22.66 -1.21
N GLY A 559 26.89 -21.88 -2.20
CA GLY A 559 27.94 -22.21 -3.16
C GLY A 559 27.44 -22.99 -4.38
N GLU A 560 26.19 -23.45 -4.39
CA GLU A 560 25.55 -24.16 -5.51
C GLU A 560 25.47 -23.28 -6.76
N VAL A 561 25.72 -23.86 -7.94
CA VAL A 561 25.64 -23.14 -9.22
C VAL A 561 24.51 -23.71 -10.07
N GLU A 562 23.42 -22.95 -10.14
CA GLU A 562 22.30 -23.19 -11.04
C GLU A 562 22.64 -22.72 -12.46
N THR A 563 22.05 -23.36 -13.47
CA THR A 563 22.05 -22.86 -14.85
C THR A 563 20.60 -22.74 -15.32
N THR A 564 20.21 -21.53 -15.72
CA THR A 564 18.83 -21.19 -16.12
C THR A 564 18.80 -20.60 -17.53
N ARG A 565 17.67 -20.72 -18.22
CA ARG A 565 17.48 -20.28 -19.60
C ARG A 565 16.28 -19.36 -19.69
N VAL A 566 16.48 -18.16 -20.23
CA VAL A 566 15.47 -17.10 -20.37
C VAL A 566 15.51 -16.53 -21.79
N GLN A 567 14.49 -15.75 -22.18
CA GLN A 567 14.50 -15.09 -23.50
C GLN A 567 15.41 -13.85 -23.53
N TYR A 568 15.52 -13.14 -22.39
CA TYR A 568 16.25 -11.88 -22.25
C TYR A 568 16.86 -11.72 -20.85
N LEU A 569 17.95 -10.96 -20.75
CA LEU A 569 18.63 -10.65 -19.48
C LEU A 569 18.86 -9.13 -19.36
N VAL A 570 18.55 -8.56 -18.19
CA VAL A 570 18.72 -7.12 -17.92
C VAL A 570 19.60 -6.91 -16.69
N GLY A 571 20.76 -6.27 -16.90
CA GLY A 571 21.72 -5.89 -15.87
C GLY A 571 21.37 -4.56 -15.21
N CYS A 572 20.88 -4.64 -13.98
CA CYS A 572 20.68 -3.54 -13.04
C CYS A 572 21.64 -3.66 -11.84
N ASP A 573 22.74 -4.40 -12.01
CA ASP A 573 23.73 -4.83 -11.02
C ASP A 573 24.85 -3.81 -10.76
N GLY A 574 24.62 -2.57 -11.19
CA GLY A 574 25.30 -1.37 -10.69
C GLY A 574 26.75 -1.17 -11.14
N ALA A 575 27.48 -0.35 -10.38
CA ALA A 575 28.80 0.14 -10.77
C ALA A 575 29.84 -0.97 -11.05
N HIS A 576 29.65 -2.17 -10.49
CA HIS A 576 30.49 -3.35 -10.67
C HIS A 576 29.80 -4.46 -11.49
N SER A 577 28.86 -4.08 -12.37
CA SER A 577 28.04 -4.98 -13.18
C SER A 577 28.82 -6.10 -13.86
N ALA A 578 28.43 -7.34 -13.54
CA ALA A 578 28.85 -8.55 -14.20
C ALA A 578 28.24 -8.66 -15.60
N VAL A 579 27.02 -8.14 -15.80
CA VAL A 579 26.35 -8.08 -17.12
C VAL A 579 27.13 -7.19 -18.10
N ARG A 580 27.47 -5.96 -17.70
CA ARG A 580 28.30 -5.04 -18.50
C ARG A 580 29.64 -5.66 -18.85
N SER A 581 30.29 -6.28 -17.84
CA SER A 581 31.62 -6.88 -18.00
C SER A 581 31.60 -8.12 -18.89
N GLY A 582 30.56 -8.96 -18.79
CA GLY A 582 30.37 -10.14 -19.64
C GLY A 582 30.01 -9.83 -21.09
N LEU A 583 29.40 -8.67 -21.35
CA LEU A 583 29.23 -8.11 -22.70
C LEU A 583 30.47 -7.36 -23.23
N GLY A 584 31.51 -7.17 -22.42
CA GLY A 584 32.70 -6.41 -22.83
C GLY A 584 32.44 -4.92 -23.10
N LEU A 585 31.35 -4.36 -22.56
CA LEU A 585 30.98 -2.95 -22.75
C LEU A 585 31.99 -2.02 -22.07
N ALA A 586 32.40 -0.97 -22.78
CA ALA A 586 33.45 -0.05 -22.36
C ALA A 586 32.87 1.32 -21.98
N PHE A 587 33.45 1.98 -20.98
CA PHE A 587 33.12 3.37 -20.68
C PHE A 587 33.71 4.30 -21.74
N GLU A 588 32.86 5.05 -22.44
CA GLU A 588 33.23 6.00 -23.49
C GLU A 588 34.05 7.16 -22.90
N GLY A 589 35.21 7.45 -23.50
CA GLY A 589 36.20 8.38 -22.94
C GLY A 589 37.01 7.81 -21.76
N GLY A 590 36.68 6.61 -21.27
CA GLY A 590 37.26 5.99 -20.08
C GLY A 590 36.43 6.23 -18.81
N LEU A 591 36.73 5.47 -17.75
CA LEU A 591 36.10 5.64 -16.44
C LEU A 591 36.85 6.70 -15.63
N SER A 592 36.37 7.94 -15.69
CA SER A 592 36.95 9.06 -14.94
C SER A 592 36.56 9.01 -13.46
N MET A 593 37.47 9.49 -12.60
CA MET A 593 37.30 9.51 -11.16
C MET A 593 37.76 10.86 -10.61
N PHE A 594 37.05 11.38 -9.60
CA PHE A 594 37.51 12.55 -8.87
C PHE A 594 38.73 12.15 -8.02
N PRO A 595 39.81 12.96 -7.98
CA PRO A 595 40.99 12.60 -7.17
C PRO A 595 40.67 12.62 -5.67
N GLN A 596 39.78 13.50 -5.21
CA GLN A 596 39.35 13.56 -3.82
C GLN A 596 38.52 12.34 -3.43
N LEU A 597 38.70 11.89 -2.19
CA LEU A 597 37.69 11.12 -1.44
C LEU A 597 36.69 12.08 -0.78
N PHE A 598 35.49 11.56 -0.58
CA PHE A 598 34.36 12.24 0.03
C PHE A 598 33.88 11.42 1.22
N MET A 599 33.27 12.08 2.21
CA MET A 599 32.57 11.42 3.31
C MET A 599 31.10 11.81 3.36
N LEU A 600 30.28 10.89 3.86
CA LEU A 600 28.85 11.01 4.05
C LEU A 600 28.50 10.76 5.52
N GLY A 601 27.48 11.44 6.03
CA GLY A 601 26.92 11.19 7.37
C GLY A 601 25.44 11.56 7.48
N ASP A 602 24.63 10.68 8.09
CA ASP A 602 23.24 10.96 8.48
C ASP A 602 23.23 11.49 9.93
N VAL A 603 23.03 12.79 10.12
CA VAL A 603 23.10 13.49 11.43
C VAL A 603 21.86 14.38 11.67
N ASP A 604 21.63 14.77 12.91
CA ASP A 604 20.75 15.89 13.26
C ASP A 604 21.59 17.17 13.40
N VAL A 605 21.20 18.24 12.70
CA VAL A 605 21.94 19.52 12.59
C VAL A 605 21.12 20.65 13.22
N ASP A 606 21.67 21.33 14.24
CA ASP A 606 21.00 22.45 14.91
C ASP A 606 21.47 23.79 14.30
N TRP A 607 20.58 24.42 13.53
CA TRP A 607 20.80 25.70 12.83
C TRP A 607 19.47 26.42 12.52
N ASP A 608 19.53 27.71 12.19
CA ASP A 608 18.37 28.55 11.85
C ASP A 608 18.12 28.67 10.32
N LEU A 609 18.62 27.72 9.52
CA LEU A 609 18.45 27.74 8.05
C LEU A 609 17.07 27.24 7.59
N PRO A 610 16.58 27.64 6.39
CA PRO A 610 15.27 27.24 5.87
C PRO A 610 15.03 25.72 5.87
N ALA A 611 13.93 25.30 6.50
CA ALA A 611 13.56 23.89 6.60
C ALA A 611 13.19 23.31 5.22
N GLY A 612 13.68 22.11 4.92
CA GLY A 612 13.42 21.44 3.64
C GLY A 612 14.26 21.96 2.46
N HIS A 613 15.20 22.90 2.67
CA HIS A 613 16.15 23.29 1.62
C HIS A 613 17.32 22.31 1.53
N LEU A 614 17.79 22.06 0.30
CA LEU A 614 19.14 21.53 0.10
C LEU A 614 20.12 22.68 0.33
N VAL A 615 21.04 22.53 1.26
CA VAL A 615 22.03 23.58 1.55
C VAL A 615 23.38 23.18 0.98
N ARG A 616 24.03 24.07 0.24
CA ARG A 616 25.41 23.93 -0.25
C ARG A 616 26.27 25.03 0.37
N PHE A 617 27.40 24.67 0.95
CA PHE A 617 28.50 25.59 1.26
C PHE A 617 29.69 25.20 0.39
N VAL A 618 30.34 26.19 -0.21
CA VAL A 618 31.49 26.03 -1.10
C VAL A 618 32.58 27.00 -0.68
N ARG A 619 33.85 26.56 -0.76
CA ARG A 619 35.03 27.41 -0.61
C ARG A 619 35.80 27.47 -1.92
N ILE A 620 36.09 28.69 -2.35
CA ILE A 620 36.81 29.00 -3.59
C ILE A 620 37.95 29.96 -3.25
N GLU A 621 39.19 29.57 -3.54
CA GLU A 621 40.40 30.35 -3.25
C GLU A 621 41.11 30.69 -4.56
N GLY A 622 40.88 31.91 -5.06
CA GLY A 622 41.26 32.26 -6.43
C GLY A 622 40.30 31.59 -7.41
N ASP A 623 40.83 30.79 -8.34
CA ASP A 623 40.05 29.96 -9.28
C ASP A 623 39.87 28.51 -8.77
N ASP A 624 40.49 28.14 -7.64
CA ASP A 624 40.52 26.76 -7.13
C ASP A 624 39.37 26.48 -6.13
N PHE A 625 38.66 25.37 -6.34
CA PHE A 625 37.66 24.83 -5.41
C PHE A 625 38.33 24.06 -4.27
N THR A 626 38.32 24.60 -3.06
CA THR A 626 39.09 24.06 -1.90
C THR A 626 38.24 23.32 -0.86
N GLY A 627 36.93 23.51 -0.85
CA GLY A 627 36.05 22.86 0.14
C GLY A 627 34.57 22.85 -0.25
N MET A 628 33.83 21.85 0.24
CA MET A 628 32.38 21.76 0.08
C MET A 628 31.68 21.04 1.23
N LEU A 629 30.46 21.47 1.55
CA LEU A 629 29.55 20.84 2.51
C LEU A 629 28.14 20.89 1.89
N VAL A 630 27.53 19.72 1.67
CA VAL A 630 26.18 19.62 1.07
C VAL A 630 25.27 18.89 2.04
N CYS A 631 24.24 19.58 2.53
CA CYS A 631 23.27 19.07 3.48
C CYS A 631 21.92 18.86 2.78
N VAL A 632 21.55 17.60 2.55
CA VAL A 632 20.25 17.21 1.97
C VAL A 632 19.30 16.82 3.11
N PRO A 633 18.14 17.47 3.28
CA PRO A 633 17.24 17.17 4.39
C PRO A 633 16.58 15.80 4.23
N LEU A 634 16.28 15.16 5.36
CA LEU A 634 15.69 13.82 5.46
C LEU A 634 14.46 13.85 6.38
N LYS A 635 13.55 12.89 6.22
CA LYS A 635 12.39 12.73 7.13
C LYS A 635 12.88 12.54 8.57
N GLY A 636 12.59 13.55 9.40
CA GLY A 636 13.05 13.72 10.78
C GLY A 636 13.10 15.20 11.15
N ARG A 637 13.06 15.53 12.45
CA ARG A 637 13.33 16.91 12.89
C ARG A 637 14.84 17.17 12.76
N ASN A 638 15.22 18.26 12.09
CA ASN A 638 16.61 18.70 11.93
C ASN A 638 17.55 17.65 11.27
N ARG A 639 17.03 16.60 10.64
CA ARG A 639 17.84 15.49 10.10
C ARG A 639 18.33 15.80 8.69
N TYR A 640 19.63 15.67 8.44
CA TYR A 640 20.24 15.84 7.13
C TYR A 640 21.19 14.68 6.81
N ARG A 641 21.33 14.36 5.52
CA ARG A 641 22.55 13.73 5.01
C ARG A 641 23.53 14.83 4.63
N ILE A 642 24.70 14.78 5.24
CA ILE A 642 25.84 15.61 4.90
C ILE A 642 26.73 14.86 3.89
N ALA A 643 27.23 15.58 2.90
CA ALA A 643 28.28 15.14 1.98
C ALA A 643 29.38 16.21 1.90
N THR A 644 30.64 15.81 2.08
CA THR A 644 31.79 16.73 2.13
C THR A 644 33.08 16.01 1.70
N LEU A 645 34.20 16.73 1.58
CA LEU A 645 35.51 16.13 1.32
C LEU A 645 35.94 15.28 2.53
N ALA A 646 36.58 14.14 2.26
CA ALA A 646 37.14 13.32 3.33
C ALA A 646 38.39 14.01 3.93
N PRO A 647 38.52 14.09 5.27
CA PRO A 647 39.73 14.56 5.96
C PRO A 647 41.04 13.98 5.39
N GLN A 648 42.09 14.80 5.36
CA GLN A 648 43.37 14.50 4.71
C GLN A 648 43.95 13.13 5.13
N ARG A 649 43.78 12.71 6.39
CA ARG A 649 44.21 11.40 6.89
C ARG A 649 43.69 10.20 6.07
N TRP A 650 42.49 10.29 5.49
CA TRP A 650 41.96 9.27 4.58
C TRP A 650 42.41 9.48 3.13
N GLN A 651 42.60 10.73 2.69
CA GLN A 651 43.21 11.03 1.38
C GLN A 651 44.61 10.40 1.29
N ASP A 652 45.42 10.55 2.35
CA ASP A 652 46.77 9.99 2.46
C ASP A 652 46.76 8.47 2.61
N ALA A 653 45.91 7.91 3.48
CA ALA A 653 45.88 6.47 3.78
C ALA A 653 45.33 5.60 2.64
N VAL A 654 44.43 6.14 1.82
CA VAL A 654 43.86 5.45 0.64
C VAL A 654 44.62 5.80 -0.64
N GLY A 655 45.13 7.04 -0.75
CA GLY A 655 45.79 7.54 -1.96
C GLY A 655 44.91 7.41 -3.20
N SER A 656 45.49 6.86 -4.28
CA SER A 656 44.78 6.55 -5.52
C SER A 656 43.89 5.30 -5.47
N GLY A 657 43.80 4.61 -4.32
CA GLY A 657 42.98 3.41 -4.14
C GLY A 657 41.49 3.65 -4.39
N VAL A 658 40.81 2.69 -5.02
CA VAL A 658 39.39 2.84 -5.39
C VAL A 658 38.50 2.44 -4.22
N VAL A 659 37.71 3.38 -3.70
CA VAL A 659 36.77 3.17 -2.59
C VAL A 659 35.32 3.23 -3.10
N PRO A 660 34.69 2.10 -3.42
CA PRO A 660 33.25 1.99 -3.60
C PRO A 660 32.45 2.50 -2.36
N PRO A 661 31.18 2.89 -2.50
CA PRO A 661 30.42 3.52 -1.40
C PRO A 661 29.72 2.49 -0.50
N GLY A 662 29.73 2.70 0.82
CA GLY A 662 28.83 2.05 1.78
C GLY A 662 29.23 0.68 2.34
N PHE A 663 30.39 0.11 1.97
CA PHE A 663 30.80 -1.24 2.41
C PHE A 663 32.32 -1.33 2.66
N TRP A 664 32.78 -1.03 3.89
CA TRP A 664 34.18 -1.23 4.30
C TRP A 664 34.29 -1.90 5.66
N GLN A 665 35.06 -3.00 5.70
CA GLN A 665 35.60 -3.59 6.94
C GLN A 665 37.07 -3.20 7.17
N GLU A 666 37.68 -2.50 6.20
CA GLU A 666 39.12 -2.19 6.14
C GLU A 666 39.48 -0.78 6.63
N TYR A 667 38.49 0.12 6.77
CA TYR A 667 38.67 1.52 7.15
C TYR A 667 37.67 1.89 8.26
N GLU A 668 38.11 2.66 9.26
CA GLU A 668 37.21 3.21 10.27
C GLU A 668 36.21 4.20 9.61
N PRO A 669 34.90 4.07 9.88
CA PRO A 669 33.88 4.93 9.30
C PRO A 669 33.96 6.36 9.89
N PRO A 670 33.49 7.39 9.17
CA PRO A 670 33.51 8.76 9.66
C PRO A 670 32.76 8.95 10.98
N THR A 671 33.37 9.68 11.92
CA THR A 671 32.83 9.90 13.26
C THR A 671 31.95 11.16 13.31
N LEU A 672 31.18 11.33 14.40
CA LEU A 672 30.43 12.57 14.63
C LEU A 672 31.36 13.79 14.74
N ALA A 673 32.58 13.61 15.26
CA ALA A 673 33.58 14.67 15.35
C ALA A 673 34.10 15.09 13.97
N ASP A 674 34.13 14.18 12.98
CA ASP A 674 34.49 14.53 11.59
C ASP A 674 33.38 15.33 10.91
N MET A 675 32.12 14.97 11.15
CA MET A 675 30.96 15.72 10.66
C MET A 675 30.91 17.12 11.30
N GLN A 676 31.14 17.23 12.61
CA GLN A 676 31.24 18.52 13.31
C GLN A 676 32.41 19.35 12.75
N ALA A 677 33.60 18.78 12.55
CA ALA A 677 34.74 19.53 12.01
C ALA A 677 34.50 20.10 10.61
N ALA A 678 33.75 19.40 9.75
CA ALA A 678 33.35 19.92 8.43
C ALA A 678 32.29 21.04 8.53
N ILE A 679 31.44 21.00 9.56
CA ILE A 679 30.46 22.06 9.86
C ILE A 679 31.14 23.28 10.49
N ASP A 680 32.10 23.09 11.40
CA ASP A 680 32.87 24.16 12.04
C ASP A 680 33.71 24.95 11.02
N ASP A 681 34.15 24.28 9.94
CA ASP A 681 34.95 24.89 8.86
C ASP A 681 34.08 25.62 7.82
N LEU A 682 32.97 25.02 7.37
CA LEU A 682 32.20 25.52 6.21
C LEU A 682 30.78 26.03 6.53
N GLY A 683 30.20 25.66 7.68
CA GLY A 683 28.83 25.96 8.05
C GLY A 683 28.64 27.24 8.86
N PRO A 684 27.40 27.57 9.26
CA PRO A 684 27.11 28.76 10.06
C PRO A 684 27.74 28.66 11.46
N PRO A 685 28.40 29.72 11.99
CA PRO A 685 29.03 29.70 13.30
C PRO A 685 28.08 29.31 14.43
N GLY A 686 28.46 28.29 15.21
CA GLY A 686 27.66 27.76 16.32
C GLY A 686 26.71 26.61 15.95
N THR A 687 26.65 26.21 14.67
CA THR A 687 25.92 25.00 14.24
C THR A 687 26.48 23.75 14.93
N THR A 688 25.61 22.87 15.43
CA THR A 688 26.04 21.60 16.03
C THR A 688 25.44 20.39 15.31
N ALA A 689 26.25 19.35 15.12
CA ALA A 689 25.81 18.03 14.70
C ALA A 689 25.65 17.10 15.90
N SER A 690 24.63 16.26 15.85
CA SER A 690 24.38 15.21 16.83
C SER A 690 23.84 13.96 16.14
N ASN A 691 23.70 12.87 16.91
CA ASN A 691 22.92 11.70 16.49
C ASN A 691 23.34 11.11 15.12
N LEU A 692 24.63 10.82 14.96
CA LEU A 692 25.16 10.16 13.77
C LEU A 692 24.61 8.73 13.68
N ARG A 693 23.74 8.49 12.70
CA ARG A 693 23.06 7.19 12.49
C ARG A 693 23.81 6.28 11.53
N TRP A 694 24.55 6.86 10.59
CA TRP A 694 25.32 6.15 9.57
C TRP A 694 26.35 7.09 8.96
N SER A 695 27.48 6.54 8.51
CA SER A 695 28.49 7.26 7.73
C SER A 695 29.25 6.33 6.76
N SER A 696 29.85 6.91 5.72
CA SER A 696 30.73 6.20 4.78
C SER A 696 31.71 7.16 4.12
N ILE A 697 32.91 6.67 3.78
CA ILE A 697 33.77 7.28 2.76
C ILE A 697 33.44 6.73 1.37
N PHE A 698 33.72 7.49 0.30
CA PHE A 698 33.61 7.04 -1.09
C PHE A 698 34.45 7.90 -2.06
N ARG A 699 34.79 7.35 -3.24
CA ARG A 699 35.31 8.14 -4.37
C ARG A 699 34.24 8.27 -5.46
N ILE A 700 34.09 9.47 -6.02
CA ILE A 700 33.17 9.71 -7.15
C ILE A 700 33.78 9.14 -8.43
N LYS A 701 32.95 8.44 -9.21
CA LYS A 701 33.24 7.93 -10.56
C LYS A 701 32.18 8.42 -11.52
N HIS A 702 32.57 8.70 -12.77
CA HIS A 702 31.62 9.03 -13.83
C HIS A 702 32.01 8.46 -15.18
N GLY A 703 31.02 8.27 -16.05
CA GLY A 703 31.19 7.72 -17.40
C GLY A 703 29.93 6.99 -17.86
N ILE A 704 29.82 6.77 -19.17
CA ILE A 704 28.69 6.06 -19.80
C ILE A 704 29.23 4.95 -20.71
N VAL A 705 28.51 3.82 -20.82
CA VAL A 705 28.89 2.73 -21.72
C VAL A 705 28.70 3.07 -23.20
N ASP A 706 29.53 2.47 -24.04
CA ASP A 706 29.52 2.58 -25.50
C ASP A 706 28.25 2.00 -26.14
N ARG A 707 27.70 0.90 -25.60
CA ARG A 707 26.38 0.33 -25.95
C ARG A 707 25.57 0.01 -24.70
N TYR A 708 24.26 0.19 -24.76
CA TYR A 708 23.30 -0.15 -23.69
C TYR A 708 22.79 -1.60 -23.79
N ARG A 709 23.09 -2.29 -24.89
CA ARG A 709 22.63 -3.66 -25.17
C ARG A 709 23.54 -4.38 -26.16
N GLU A 710 23.47 -5.70 -26.13
CA GLU A 710 24.00 -6.55 -27.20
C GLU A 710 23.11 -7.78 -27.34
N GLY A 711 22.51 -7.96 -28.52
CA GLY A 711 21.55 -9.04 -28.78
C GLY A 711 20.32 -8.99 -27.86
N ARG A 712 20.25 -9.97 -26.95
CA ARG A 712 19.18 -10.22 -25.97
C ARG A 712 19.54 -9.77 -24.55
N VAL A 713 20.69 -9.13 -24.37
CA VAL A 713 21.21 -8.69 -23.07
C VAL A 713 21.29 -7.16 -23.03
N PHE A 714 20.83 -6.57 -21.92
CA PHE A 714 20.67 -5.12 -21.73
C PHE A 714 21.32 -4.66 -20.43
N VAL A 715 21.69 -3.39 -20.31
CA VAL A 715 22.12 -2.74 -19.05
C VAL A 715 21.34 -1.44 -18.78
N ALA A 716 21.12 -1.11 -17.51
CA ALA A 716 20.37 0.07 -17.06
C ALA A 716 20.91 0.66 -15.74
N GLY A 717 20.77 1.97 -15.52
CA GLY A 717 21.22 2.63 -14.28
C GLY A 717 22.74 2.59 -14.07
N ASP A 718 23.21 2.43 -12.83
CA ASP A 718 24.65 2.35 -12.46
C ASP A 718 25.42 1.23 -13.23
N ALA A 719 24.73 0.28 -13.89
CA ALA A 719 25.35 -0.69 -14.79
C ALA A 719 25.76 -0.08 -16.15
N ALA A 720 25.00 0.89 -16.65
CA ALA A 720 25.20 1.57 -17.94
C ALA A 720 25.87 2.96 -17.79
N HIS A 721 25.57 3.70 -16.73
CA HIS A 721 26.08 5.07 -16.55
C HIS A 721 26.36 5.39 -15.08
N LEU A 722 27.47 6.07 -14.83
CA LEU A 722 27.89 6.52 -13.50
C LEU A 722 27.94 8.04 -13.47
N HIS A 723 27.39 8.61 -12.40
CA HIS A 723 27.19 10.04 -12.22
C HIS A 723 27.95 10.54 -10.98
N PRO A 724 28.42 11.80 -10.99
CA PRO A 724 28.62 12.56 -9.76
C PRO A 724 27.32 12.61 -8.92
N PRO A 725 27.41 12.80 -7.60
CA PRO A 725 26.23 12.97 -6.74
C PRO A 725 25.51 14.31 -6.97
N ALA A 726 26.13 15.25 -7.70
CA ALA A 726 25.55 16.51 -8.11
C ALA A 726 24.18 16.32 -8.79
N GLY A 727 23.19 17.14 -8.40
CA GLY A 727 21.82 17.08 -8.93
C GLY A 727 21.03 15.79 -8.63
N GLY A 728 21.56 14.82 -7.88
CA GLY A 728 20.86 13.56 -7.53
C GLY A 728 20.54 12.65 -8.71
N GLN A 729 21.27 12.78 -9.82
CA GLN A 729 20.82 12.32 -11.14
C GLN A 729 20.75 10.79 -11.33
N GLY A 730 21.70 10.02 -10.80
CA GLY A 730 21.90 8.62 -11.19
C GLY A 730 20.70 7.68 -10.97
N MET A 731 20.07 7.76 -9.80
CA MET A 731 18.93 6.88 -9.45
C MET A 731 17.71 7.16 -10.33
N ASN A 732 17.34 8.43 -10.51
CA ASN A 732 16.24 8.88 -11.36
C ASN A 732 16.47 8.45 -12.83
N THR A 733 17.70 8.64 -13.33
CA THR A 733 18.07 8.22 -14.69
C THR A 733 17.91 6.70 -14.90
N GLY A 734 18.34 5.89 -13.93
CA GLY A 734 18.19 4.43 -13.98
C GLY A 734 16.73 3.95 -13.87
N ILE A 735 15.88 4.67 -13.16
CA ILE A 735 14.43 4.42 -13.13
C ILE A 735 13.81 4.74 -14.50
N GLN A 736 14.23 5.84 -15.16
CA GLN A 736 13.77 6.18 -16.51
C GLN A 736 14.24 5.18 -17.58
N ASP A 737 15.44 4.60 -17.45
CA ASP A 737 15.90 3.49 -18.30
C ASP A 737 14.98 2.27 -18.19
N ALA A 738 14.75 1.83 -16.95
CA ALA A 738 13.92 0.69 -16.60
C ALA A 738 12.48 0.82 -17.11
N TRP A 739 11.92 2.03 -16.96
CA TRP A 739 10.61 2.45 -17.46
C TRP A 739 10.52 2.40 -19.00
N ASN A 740 11.51 2.97 -19.70
CA ASN A 740 11.56 2.99 -21.16
C ASN A 740 11.76 1.59 -21.78
N LEU A 741 12.59 0.73 -21.18
CA LEU A 741 12.79 -0.64 -21.66
C LEU A 741 11.60 -1.55 -21.34
N GLY A 742 10.94 -1.35 -20.20
CA GLY A 742 9.91 -2.27 -19.66
C GLY A 742 8.75 -2.54 -20.61
N TRP A 743 8.16 -1.50 -21.19
CA TRP A 743 7.04 -1.67 -22.14
C TRP A 743 7.48 -2.29 -23.47
N LYS A 744 8.67 -1.92 -23.97
CA LYS A 744 9.24 -2.45 -25.22
C LYS A 744 9.51 -3.94 -25.11
N LEU A 745 10.20 -4.34 -24.04
CA LEU A 745 10.53 -5.74 -23.76
C LEU A 745 9.28 -6.59 -23.52
N ALA A 746 8.27 -6.04 -22.83
CA ALA A 746 6.99 -6.72 -22.66
C ALA A 746 6.20 -6.89 -23.96
N LEU A 747 6.31 -5.99 -24.94
CA LEU A 747 5.75 -6.22 -26.28
C LEU A 747 6.53 -7.29 -27.05
N THR A 748 7.87 -7.31 -26.95
CA THR A 748 8.68 -8.30 -27.66
C THR A 748 8.48 -9.72 -27.13
N VAL A 749 8.51 -9.91 -25.82
CA VAL A 749 8.27 -11.22 -25.17
C VAL A 749 6.88 -11.78 -25.52
N ARG A 750 5.85 -10.92 -25.63
CA ARG A 750 4.49 -11.32 -26.01
C ARG A 750 4.29 -11.53 -27.52
N GLY A 751 5.34 -11.37 -28.35
CA GLY A 751 5.24 -11.49 -29.81
C GLY A 751 4.38 -10.39 -30.46
N LEU A 752 4.33 -9.21 -29.84
CA LEU A 752 3.52 -8.05 -30.28
C LEU A 752 4.37 -6.90 -30.81
N ALA A 753 5.69 -6.88 -30.58
CA ALA A 753 6.59 -5.82 -31.03
C ALA A 753 6.92 -5.90 -32.53
N ALA A 754 7.04 -4.74 -33.16
CA ALA A 754 7.65 -4.62 -34.49
C ALA A 754 9.16 -5.00 -34.45
N PRO A 755 9.74 -5.49 -35.57
CA PRO A 755 11.18 -5.67 -35.70
C PRO A 755 11.93 -4.38 -35.38
N GLY A 756 12.97 -4.48 -34.55
CA GLY A 756 13.80 -3.33 -34.14
C GLY A 756 13.23 -2.46 -33.00
N LEU A 757 12.06 -2.78 -32.42
CA LEU A 757 11.52 -2.01 -31.28
C LEU A 757 12.54 -1.89 -30.13
N LEU A 758 13.32 -2.94 -29.85
CA LEU A 758 14.35 -2.96 -28.81
C LEU A 758 15.62 -2.18 -29.16
N ASP A 759 15.88 -1.88 -30.45
CA ASP A 759 17.00 -1.02 -30.85
C ASP A 759 16.79 0.42 -30.37
N SER A 760 15.52 0.86 -30.31
CA SER A 760 15.15 2.19 -29.81
C SER A 760 15.54 2.44 -28.35
N TYR A 761 15.76 1.41 -27.53
CA TYR A 761 16.18 1.60 -26.13
C TYR A 761 17.54 2.32 -26.08
N GLU A 762 18.51 1.86 -26.86
CA GLU A 762 19.83 2.49 -26.93
C GLU A 762 19.76 3.86 -27.61
N ALA A 763 19.02 3.97 -28.71
CA ALA A 763 18.85 5.23 -29.45
C ALA A 763 18.18 6.34 -28.63
N GLU A 764 17.34 5.99 -27.65
CA GLU A 764 16.67 6.94 -26.76
C GLU A 764 17.47 7.18 -25.46
N ARG A 765 17.91 6.10 -24.80
CA ARG A 765 18.44 6.18 -23.42
C ARG A 765 19.93 6.44 -23.33
N ARG A 766 20.75 6.03 -24.31
CA ARG A 766 22.19 6.35 -24.29
C ARG A 766 22.46 7.84 -24.53
N PRO A 767 21.85 8.52 -25.53
CA PRO A 767 22.03 9.98 -25.69
C PRO A 767 21.51 10.78 -24.49
N ALA A 768 20.33 10.42 -23.95
CA ALA A 768 19.78 11.05 -22.76
C ALA A 768 20.67 10.85 -21.53
N GLY A 769 21.16 9.62 -21.30
CA GLY A 769 22.10 9.30 -20.24
C GLY A 769 23.41 10.08 -20.37
N LYS A 770 23.97 10.21 -21.59
CA LYS A 770 25.19 10.99 -21.84
C LYS A 770 24.98 12.47 -21.51
N MET A 771 23.90 13.08 -21.98
CA MET A 771 23.57 14.47 -21.67
C MET A 771 23.52 14.74 -20.17
N ILE A 772 22.94 13.81 -19.39
CA ILE A 772 22.88 13.94 -17.93
C ILE A 772 24.26 13.74 -17.28
N VAL A 773 25.05 12.74 -17.70
CA VAL A 773 26.42 12.54 -17.18
C VAL A 773 27.28 13.77 -17.46
N ASP A 774 27.26 14.30 -18.69
CA ASP A 774 28.03 15.47 -19.09
C ASP A 774 27.62 16.72 -18.26
N ARG A 775 26.32 16.95 -18.05
CA ARG A 775 25.81 18.06 -17.21
C ARG A 775 26.14 17.86 -15.72
N ALA A 776 26.01 16.66 -15.18
CA ALA A 776 26.32 16.36 -13.78
C ALA A 776 27.83 16.46 -13.50
N VAL A 777 28.67 16.25 -14.52
CA VAL A 777 30.11 16.56 -14.48
C VAL A 777 30.35 18.05 -14.47
N ALA A 778 29.72 18.82 -15.36
CA ALA A 778 29.86 20.29 -15.38
C ALA A 778 29.49 20.93 -14.03
N ILE A 779 28.31 20.63 -13.49
CA ILE A 779 27.83 21.14 -12.19
C ILE A 779 28.72 20.70 -10.99
N ALA A 780 29.53 19.65 -11.16
CA ALA A 780 30.50 19.21 -10.16
C ALA A 780 31.89 19.87 -10.28
N PHE A 781 32.12 20.67 -11.33
CA PHE A 781 33.40 21.32 -11.61
C PHE A 781 33.31 22.85 -11.85
N THR A 782 32.12 23.42 -12.08
CA THR A 782 31.92 24.87 -12.22
C THR A 782 30.80 25.39 -11.31
N ASP A 783 30.85 26.68 -10.99
CA ASP A 783 29.77 27.42 -10.31
C ASP A 783 28.77 28.03 -11.33
N GLU A 784 28.85 27.61 -12.60
CA GLU A 784 28.05 28.10 -13.72
C GLU A 784 26.63 27.48 -13.69
N MET A 785 25.83 27.90 -12.72
CA MET A 785 24.37 27.87 -12.85
C MET A 785 23.95 29.01 -13.78
N ASP A 786 23.21 28.70 -14.84
CA ASP A 786 22.77 29.69 -15.83
C ASP A 786 21.52 30.41 -15.31
N MET A 787 21.76 31.48 -14.56
CA MET A 787 20.73 32.21 -13.82
C MET A 787 19.75 33.03 -14.69
N GLU A 788 19.87 33.01 -16.03
CA GLU A 788 18.91 33.72 -16.89
C GLU A 788 17.52 33.05 -16.95
N ASP A 789 17.41 31.75 -16.65
CA ASP A 789 16.13 31.04 -16.48
C ASP A 789 16.21 29.89 -15.44
N GLU A 790 16.02 30.24 -14.17
CA GLU A 790 15.97 29.30 -13.03
C GLU A 790 14.95 28.17 -13.23
N LYS A 791 13.85 28.44 -13.93
CA LYS A 791 12.77 27.47 -14.18
C LYS A 791 13.17 26.47 -15.26
N ALA A 792 13.76 26.92 -16.36
CA ALA A 792 14.32 26.02 -17.37
C ALA A 792 15.43 25.14 -16.77
N GLN A 793 16.28 25.68 -15.91
CA GLN A 793 17.28 24.91 -15.17
C GLN A 793 16.63 23.84 -14.28
N PHE A 794 15.64 24.20 -13.44
CA PHE A 794 14.95 23.24 -12.58
C PHE A 794 14.26 22.13 -13.38
N LEU A 795 13.55 22.47 -14.47
CA LEU A 795 12.86 21.51 -15.33
C LEU A 795 13.84 20.53 -16.01
N LEU A 796 15.04 20.99 -16.38
CA LEU A 796 16.09 20.15 -16.94
C LEU A 796 16.71 19.23 -15.88
N GLU A 797 16.97 19.72 -14.68
CA GLU A 797 17.52 18.92 -13.58
C GLU A 797 16.53 17.89 -13.03
N MET A 798 15.23 18.20 -13.02
CA MET A 798 14.15 17.25 -12.71
C MET A 798 13.80 16.32 -13.89
N GLN A 799 14.59 16.36 -14.97
CA GLN A 799 14.47 15.52 -16.17
C GLN A 799 13.13 15.66 -16.92
N MET A 800 12.44 16.79 -16.77
CA MET A 800 11.12 17.07 -17.36
C MET A 800 11.19 17.47 -18.83
N THR A 801 12.28 18.13 -19.26
CA THR A 801 12.52 18.57 -20.65
C THR A 801 13.12 17.48 -21.55
N MET A 802 13.33 16.27 -21.01
CA MET A 802 13.90 15.15 -21.73
C MET A 802 12.99 14.72 -22.89
N ASN A 803 13.58 14.52 -24.06
CA ASN A 803 12.86 14.16 -25.28
C ASN A 803 13.65 13.17 -26.16
N TYR A 804 12.92 12.55 -27.08
CA TYR A 804 13.39 11.51 -27.98
C TYR A 804 13.18 11.87 -29.46
N ALA A 805 13.32 13.14 -29.83
CA ALA A 805 13.07 13.63 -31.20
C ALA A 805 13.90 12.90 -32.30
N GLY A 806 15.06 12.34 -31.95
CA GLY A 806 15.89 11.52 -32.84
C GLY A 806 15.53 10.02 -32.93
N SER A 807 14.45 9.57 -32.29
CA SER A 807 14.07 8.15 -32.23
C SER A 807 13.33 7.66 -33.49
N PRO A 808 13.52 6.41 -33.95
CA PRO A 808 12.66 5.82 -34.98
C PRO A 808 11.19 5.65 -34.53
N LEU A 809 10.92 5.73 -33.23
CA LEU A 809 9.59 5.59 -32.62
C LEU A 809 8.85 6.93 -32.45
N VAL A 810 9.20 7.96 -33.22
CA VAL A 810 8.45 9.22 -33.29
C VAL A 810 7.96 9.51 -34.71
N GLY A 811 7.04 10.47 -34.89
CA GLY A 811 6.66 10.98 -36.20
C GLY A 811 5.47 11.94 -36.20
N GLU A 812 5.28 12.64 -37.31
CA GLU A 812 4.17 13.56 -37.56
C GLU A 812 3.53 13.24 -38.92
N ALA A 813 2.24 13.54 -39.09
CA ALA A 813 1.55 13.35 -40.36
C ALA A 813 2.08 14.30 -41.46
N PRO A 814 2.62 13.79 -42.59
CA PRO A 814 3.15 14.64 -43.65
C PRO A 814 2.04 15.41 -44.38
N GLY A 815 2.25 16.71 -44.58
CA GLY A 815 1.31 17.58 -45.30
C GLY A 815 0.09 18.05 -44.50
N GLY A 816 0.11 17.90 -43.17
CA GLY A 816 -0.91 18.44 -42.27
C GLY A 816 -0.88 19.98 -42.12
N GLU A 817 -1.84 20.49 -41.38
CA GLU A 817 -1.81 21.84 -40.81
C GLU A 817 -0.70 21.96 -39.76
N ALA A 818 -0.01 23.09 -39.71
CA ALA A 818 1.00 23.33 -38.68
C ALA A 818 0.39 23.40 -37.27
N PHE A 819 1.07 22.81 -36.30
CA PHE A 819 0.75 22.99 -34.88
C PHE A 819 1.26 24.37 -34.39
N PRO A 820 0.41 25.27 -33.89
CA PRO A 820 0.84 26.57 -33.36
C PRO A 820 1.58 26.48 -32.01
N ALA A 821 1.46 25.37 -31.30
CA ALA A 821 2.07 25.09 -29.99
C ALA A 821 1.98 23.59 -29.67
N GLY A 822 2.42 23.19 -28.47
CA GLY A 822 2.22 21.85 -27.92
C GLY A 822 3.44 20.92 -28.05
N PRO A 823 3.38 19.72 -27.44
CA PRO A 823 4.49 18.78 -27.44
C PRO A 823 4.77 18.23 -28.84
N GLU A 824 6.06 18.07 -29.16
CA GLU A 824 6.49 17.46 -30.42
C GLU A 824 6.64 15.94 -30.26
N PRO A 825 6.62 15.16 -31.36
CA PRO A 825 6.92 13.74 -31.30
C PRO A 825 8.30 13.48 -30.65
N GLY A 826 8.31 12.70 -29.58
CA GLY A 826 9.46 12.46 -28.71
C GLY A 826 9.47 13.28 -27.43
N HIS A 827 8.71 14.37 -27.33
CA HIS A 827 8.59 15.14 -26.09
C HIS A 827 7.77 14.38 -25.05
N ARG A 828 8.03 14.67 -23.77
CA ARG A 828 7.13 14.30 -22.68
C ARG A 828 5.72 14.85 -22.94
N ALA A 829 4.69 14.05 -22.69
CA ALA A 829 3.29 14.51 -22.75
C ALA A 829 2.94 15.30 -21.47
N PRO A 830 2.58 16.59 -21.55
CA PRO A 830 2.15 17.38 -20.39
C PRO A 830 0.78 16.92 -19.88
N ASP A 831 0.54 17.06 -18.57
CA ASP A 831 -0.80 16.83 -17.99
C ASP A 831 -1.74 17.99 -18.34
N VAL A 832 -3.04 17.73 -18.24
CA VAL A 832 -4.10 18.71 -18.50
C VAL A 832 -5.25 18.48 -17.53
N HIS A 833 -5.53 19.46 -16.69
CA HIS A 833 -6.65 19.42 -15.73
C HIS A 833 -7.94 20.03 -16.31
N GLY A 834 -9.08 19.68 -15.73
CA GLY A 834 -10.38 20.27 -16.07
C GLY A 834 -11.18 19.52 -17.13
N LEU A 835 -10.74 18.32 -17.49
CA LEU A 835 -11.44 17.42 -18.41
C LEU A 835 -12.71 16.88 -17.74
N ARG A 836 -13.80 16.69 -18.50
CA ARG A 836 -15.09 16.21 -17.98
C ARG A 836 -15.58 14.97 -18.71
N ARG A 837 -16.06 13.97 -17.96
CA ARG A 837 -16.76 12.78 -18.49
C ARG A 837 -18.18 12.72 -17.95
N PHE A 838 -19.14 12.27 -18.76
CA PHE A 838 -20.52 12.09 -18.30
C PHE A 838 -20.58 11.06 -17.16
N GLY A 839 -21.43 11.32 -16.16
CA GLY A 839 -21.52 10.51 -14.93
C GLY A 839 -20.41 10.75 -13.90
N VAL A 840 -19.31 11.42 -14.24
CA VAL A 840 -18.22 11.75 -13.30
C VAL A 840 -18.45 13.13 -12.70
N ALA A 841 -18.50 13.21 -11.37
CA ALA A 841 -18.79 14.44 -10.63
C ALA A 841 -17.59 15.40 -10.51
N HIS A 842 -16.39 14.86 -10.28
CA HIS A 842 -15.14 15.61 -10.25
C HIS A 842 -14.62 15.94 -11.67
N ASP A 843 -13.64 16.83 -11.75
CA ASP A 843 -12.82 16.99 -12.96
C ASP A 843 -11.84 15.81 -13.08
N LEU A 844 -11.45 15.48 -14.31
CA LEU A 844 -10.38 14.54 -14.64
C LEU A 844 -9.13 15.30 -15.07
N ARG A 845 -7.97 14.64 -15.01
CA ARG A 845 -6.75 15.08 -15.69
C ARG A 845 -6.37 14.14 -16.84
N LEU A 846 -5.47 14.57 -17.72
CA LEU A 846 -5.07 13.76 -18.87
C LEU A 846 -4.36 12.47 -18.42
N PHE A 847 -3.58 12.53 -17.34
CA PHE A 847 -2.97 11.30 -16.80
C PHE A 847 -3.97 10.30 -16.25
N ASP A 848 -5.24 10.66 -15.97
CA ASP A 848 -6.29 9.66 -15.70
C ASP A 848 -6.71 8.86 -16.94
N LEU A 849 -6.40 9.36 -18.15
CA LEU A 849 -6.70 8.71 -19.43
C LEU A 849 -5.49 7.95 -20.01
N THR A 850 -4.27 8.36 -19.66
CA THR A 850 -3.04 7.66 -20.05
C THR A 850 -2.59 6.60 -19.03
N ARG A 851 -3.17 6.58 -17.83
CA ARG A 851 -2.74 5.67 -16.76
C ARG A 851 -2.82 4.20 -17.16
N GLY A 852 -1.69 3.50 -17.09
CA GLY A 852 -1.63 2.05 -17.29
C GLY A 852 -0.51 1.54 -18.20
N PRO A 853 -0.58 0.27 -18.62
CA PRO A 853 0.53 -0.40 -19.30
C PRO A 853 0.63 -0.17 -20.82
N ARG A 854 -0.28 0.61 -21.42
CA ARG A 854 -0.57 0.67 -22.87
C ARG A 854 -0.27 2.05 -23.47
N SER A 855 -0.37 2.15 -24.79
CA SER A 855 -0.40 3.44 -25.48
C SER A 855 -1.81 4.02 -25.47
N THR A 856 -1.93 5.35 -25.50
CA THR A 856 -3.23 6.05 -25.53
C THR A 856 -3.34 6.95 -26.75
N LEU A 857 -4.33 6.68 -27.61
CA LEU A 857 -4.67 7.49 -28.77
C LEU A 857 -5.74 8.54 -28.39
N LEU A 858 -5.32 9.79 -28.32
CA LEU A 858 -6.16 10.95 -28.05
C LEU A 858 -6.63 11.53 -29.38
N LEU A 859 -7.89 11.26 -29.74
CA LEU A 859 -8.54 11.81 -30.93
C LEU A 859 -9.29 13.09 -30.53
N HIS A 860 -9.00 14.20 -31.19
CA HIS A 860 -9.65 15.48 -30.93
C HIS A 860 -10.70 15.79 -32.01
N ALA A 861 -11.81 16.39 -31.57
CA ALA A 861 -12.83 16.98 -32.42
C ALA A 861 -13.12 18.41 -31.97
N GLY A 862 -12.95 19.36 -32.88
CA GLY A 862 -13.23 20.78 -32.68
C GLY A 862 -14.74 21.09 -32.59
N PRO A 863 -15.13 22.36 -32.40
CA PRO A 863 -16.54 22.75 -32.34
C PRO A 863 -17.28 22.53 -33.66
N ASP A 864 -16.58 22.67 -34.78
CA ASP A 864 -17.12 22.54 -36.15
C ASP A 864 -16.97 21.12 -36.75
N ALA A 865 -16.62 20.12 -35.93
CA ALA A 865 -16.54 18.73 -36.35
C ALA A 865 -17.94 18.14 -36.61
N GLY A 866 -18.11 17.52 -37.77
CA GLY A 866 -19.37 16.95 -38.23
C GLY A 866 -19.60 15.50 -37.78
N GLU A 867 -20.85 15.05 -37.92
CA GLU A 867 -21.28 13.69 -37.53
C GLU A 867 -20.48 12.58 -38.25
N GLU A 868 -20.25 12.74 -39.55
CA GLU A 868 -19.47 11.81 -40.38
C GLU A 868 -18.01 11.68 -39.89
N GLU A 869 -17.39 12.79 -39.49
CA GLU A 869 -16.02 12.81 -38.96
C GLU A 869 -15.91 12.12 -37.60
N LEU A 870 -16.91 12.28 -36.73
CA LEU A 870 -16.96 11.56 -35.45
C LEU A 870 -17.09 10.04 -35.65
N LEU A 871 -17.91 9.63 -36.61
CA LEU A 871 -18.05 8.22 -37.00
C LEU A 871 -16.75 7.67 -37.63
N ASP A 872 -15.99 8.47 -38.37
CA ASP A 872 -14.68 8.06 -38.90
C ASP A 872 -13.60 7.98 -37.82
N LEU A 873 -13.58 8.89 -36.84
CA LEU A 873 -12.71 8.79 -35.66
C LEU A 873 -13.01 7.54 -34.83
N GLU A 874 -14.29 7.15 -34.71
CA GLU A 874 -14.71 5.92 -34.06
C GLU A 874 -14.28 4.66 -34.83
N LYS A 875 -14.54 4.59 -36.15
CA LYS A 875 -14.06 3.51 -37.03
C LYS A 875 -12.54 3.35 -36.94
N LEU A 876 -11.82 4.47 -36.95
CA LEU A 876 -10.37 4.50 -36.79
C LEU A 876 -9.97 3.90 -35.43
N ALA A 877 -10.53 4.40 -34.33
CA ALA A 877 -10.21 3.91 -32.99
C ALA A 877 -10.48 2.40 -32.81
N VAL A 878 -11.62 1.90 -33.29
CA VAL A 878 -11.96 0.47 -33.28
C VAL A 878 -10.95 -0.32 -34.13
N GLY A 879 -10.62 0.15 -35.33
CA GLY A 879 -9.65 -0.49 -36.21
C GLY A 879 -8.22 -0.50 -35.66
N ILE A 880 -7.77 0.58 -34.99
CA ILE A 880 -6.48 0.63 -34.30
C ILE A 880 -6.45 -0.38 -33.15
N ARG A 881 -7.50 -0.40 -32.31
CA ARG A 881 -7.61 -1.32 -31.17
C ARG A 881 -7.61 -2.79 -31.60
N GLN A 882 -8.27 -3.11 -32.72
CA GLN A 882 -8.26 -4.46 -33.31
C GLN A 882 -6.87 -4.85 -33.85
N GLN A 883 -6.25 -4.00 -34.68
CA GLN A 883 -4.93 -4.28 -35.26
C GLN A 883 -3.84 -4.44 -34.18
N THR A 884 -3.83 -3.54 -33.19
CA THR A 884 -2.88 -3.57 -32.06
C THR A 884 -3.25 -4.59 -30.96
N ARG A 885 -4.26 -5.44 -31.20
CA ARG A 885 -4.76 -6.48 -30.28
C ARG A 885 -5.12 -5.96 -28.88
N GLY A 886 -5.50 -4.68 -28.78
CA GLY A 886 -5.83 -3.98 -27.54
C GLY A 886 -4.66 -3.34 -26.80
N GLU A 887 -3.48 -3.23 -27.40
CA GLU A 887 -2.32 -2.52 -26.80
C GLU A 887 -2.37 -0.99 -26.97
N VAL A 888 -3.33 -0.48 -27.76
CA VAL A 888 -3.69 0.94 -27.83
C VAL A 888 -5.13 1.12 -27.35
N ASP A 889 -5.31 1.86 -26.27
CA ASP A 889 -6.62 2.39 -25.86
C ASP A 889 -6.85 3.77 -26.51
N ALA A 890 -8.11 4.18 -26.68
CA ALA A 890 -8.46 5.39 -27.43
C ALA A 890 -9.57 6.20 -26.76
N TYR A 891 -9.51 7.53 -26.88
CA TYR A 891 -10.47 8.47 -26.33
C TYR A 891 -10.78 9.60 -27.31
N LEU A 892 -12.04 10.04 -27.36
CA LEU A 892 -12.45 11.28 -28.04
C LEU A 892 -12.39 12.44 -27.04
N VAL A 893 -11.51 13.41 -27.28
CA VAL A 893 -11.40 14.67 -26.52
C VAL A 893 -12.10 15.78 -27.30
N ALA A 894 -13.40 15.94 -27.06
CA ALA A 894 -14.27 16.89 -27.75
C ALA A 894 -14.19 18.31 -27.14
N ALA A 895 -14.16 19.33 -27.99
CA ALA A 895 -14.13 20.73 -27.58
C ALA A 895 -15.44 21.20 -26.90
N PRO A 896 -15.46 22.40 -26.27
CA PRO A 896 -16.69 23.00 -25.77
C PRO A 896 -17.68 23.25 -26.93
N GLY A 897 -18.90 22.74 -26.78
CA GLY A 897 -19.98 22.92 -27.75
C GLY A 897 -20.05 21.87 -28.86
N THR A 898 -19.00 21.07 -29.10
CA THR A 898 -19.03 20.00 -30.12
C THR A 898 -20.22 19.07 -29.90
N GLY A 899 -21.07 18.93 -30.90
CA GLY A 899 -22.17 17.95 -30.89
C GLY A 899 -21.60 16.55 -31.02
N VAL A 900 -21.86 15.68 -30.03
CA VAL A 900 -21.41 14.28 -30.04
C VAL A 900 -22.63 13.39 -30.01
N LEU A 901 -22.61 12.32 -30.81
CA LEU A 901 -23.71 11.37 -30.94
C LEU A 901 -24.02 10.65 -29.62
N ALA A 902 -25.25 10.13 -29.52
CA ALA A 902 -25.60 9.13 -28.52
C ALA A 902 -25.09 7.75 -28.97
N LEU A 903 -24.66 6.92 -28.01
CA LEU A 903 -24.20 5.53 -28.23
C LEU A 903 -22.92 5.39 -29.09
N VAL A 904 -21.96 6.30 -28.88
CA VAL A 904 -20.58 6.19 -29.39
C VAL A 904 -19.81 5.17 -28.53
N ASP A 905 -19.23 4.14 -29.16
CA ASP A 905 -18.39 3.09 -28.55
C ASP A 905 -16.99 3.62 -28.15
N LEU A 906 -16.50 4.66 -28.85
CA LEU A 906 -15.29 5.40 -28.50
C LEU A 906 -15.49 6.26 -27.24
N PRO A 907 -14.79 6.01 -26.11
CA PRO A 907 -15.01 6.75 -24.86
C PRO A 907 -14.79 8.26 -24.99
N VAL A 908 -15.84 9.03 -24.66
CA VAL A 908 -15.86 10.49 -24.82
C VAL A 908 -15.49 11.24 -23.54
N VAL A 909 -14.60 12.22 -23.68
CA VAL A 909 -14.21 13.21 -22.69
C VAL A 909 -14.38 14.60 -23.32
N ARG A 910 -14.82 15.59 -22.54
CA ARG A 910 -14.94 16.99 -22.98
C ARG A 910 -13.85 17.84 -22.34
N ASP A 911 -13.11 18.56 -23.17
CA ASP A 911 -12.23 19.65 -22.73
C ASP A 911 -13.09 20.89 -22.47
N ALA A 912 -13.78 20.91 -21.33
CA ALA A 912 -14.72 21.98 -20.98
C ALA A 912 -14.05 23.35 -20.75
N ARG A 913 -12.73 23.38 -20.56
CA ARG A 913 -11.95 24.59 -20.22
C ARG A 913 -10.99 25.04 -21.34
N ARG A 914 -10.92 24.32 -22.47
CA ARG A 914 -9.91 24.50 -23.54
C ARG A 914 -8.46 24.28 -23.08
N THR A 915 -8.26 23.53 -21.99
CA THR A 915 -6.93 23.28 -21.42
C THR A 915 -6.14 22.26 -22.23
N PHE A 916 -6.80 21.28 -22.86
CA PHE A 916 -6.17 20.35 -23.80
C PHE A 916 -5.94 21.05 -25.15
N GLU A 917 -6.92 21.80 -25.61
CA GLU A 917 -6.83 22.62 -26.84
C GLU A 917 -5.62 23.57 -26.80
N ALA A 918 -5.36 24.22 -25.65
CA ALA A 918 -4.20 25.07 -25.43
C ALA A 918 -2.88 24.26 -25.32
N ALA A 919 -2.82 23.28 -24.41
CA ALA A 919 -1.58 22.55 -24.11
C ALA A 919 -1.06 21.69 -25.27
N TYR A 920 -1.95 21.24 -26.17
CA TYR A 920 -1.62 20.40 -27.33
C TYR A 920 -1.69 21.15 -28.68
N GLY A 921 -1.88 22.47 -28.67
CA GLY A 921 -1.85 23.32 -29.87
C GLY A 921 -3.01 23.07 -30.85
N LEU A 922 -4.17 22.67 -30.35
CA LEU A 922 -5.31 22.26 -31.18
C LEU A 922 -6.28 23.39 -31.51
N ALA A 923 -5.94 24.64 -31.15
CA ALA A 923 -6.72 25.82 -31.49
C ALA A 923 -7.05 25.88 -33.00
N GLY A 924 -8.35 25.88 -33.31
CA GLY A 924 -8.87 25.88 -34.68
C GLY A 924 -8.72 24.57 -35.46
N ALA A 925 -8.25 23.48 -34.84
CA ALA A 925 -8.21 22.18 -35.49
C ALA A 925 -9.63 21.60 -35.58
N ARG A 926 -10.04 21.14 -36.77
CA ARG A 926 -11.34 20.47 -36.95
C ARG A 926 -11.32 19.06 -36.39
N THR A 927 -10.27 18.30 -36.71
CA THR A 927 -9.87 17.07 -36.02
C THR A 927 -8.37 17.11 -35.75
N ALA A 928 -7.88 16.32 -34.79
CA ALA A 928 -6.46 16.06 -34.60
C ALA A 928 -6.24 14.72 -33.87
N ALA A 929 -5.01 14.20 -33.87
CA ALA A 929 -4.63 13.02 -33.10
C ALA A 929 -3.30 13.23 -32.40
N TYR A 930 -3.20 12.73 -31.17
CA TYR A 930 -1.94 12.53 -30.44
C TYR A 930 -1.90 11.08 -29.94
N LEU A 931 -0.79 10.38 -30.18
CA LEU A 931 -0.52 9.06 -29.60
C LEU A 931 0.50 9.22 -28.47
N VAL A 932 0.09 8.95 -27.24
CA VAL A 932 0.98 8.88 -26.08
C VAL A 932 1.46 7.43 -25.92
N ARG A 933 2.78 7.25 -25.78
CA ARG A 933 3.45 5.97 -25.55
C ARG A 933 3.22 5.47 -24.12
N PRO A 934 3.43 4.16 -23.82
CA PRO A 934 3.30 3.63 -22.47
C PRO A 934 4.33 4.16 -21.47
N ASP A 935 5.30 4.96 -21.93
CA ASP A 935 6.27 5.67 -21.08
C ASP A 935 5.96 7.17 -20.88
N GLY A 936 4.83 7.67 -21.38
CA GLY A 936 4.38 9.06 -21.16
C GLY A 936 5.02 10.11 -22.07
N HIS A 937 5.55 9.70 -23.23
CA HIS A 937 6.04 10.60 -24.28
C HIS A 937 5.14 10.53 -25.52
N VAL A 938 5.06 11.60 -26.31
CA VAL A 938 4.33 11.61 -27.58
C VAL A 938 5.07 10.72 -28.59
N GLY A 939 4.43 9.68 -29.09
CA GLY A 939 4.92 8.90 -30.24
C GLY A 939 4.55 9.56 -31.56
N PHE A 940 3.32 10.03 -31.70
CA PHE A 940 2.82 10.57 -32.97
C PHE A 940 1.85 11.75 -32.76
N ARG A 941 1.85 12.71 -33.69
CA ARG A 941 0.80 13.74 -33.79
C ARG A 941 0.34 13.97 -35.24
N ALA A 942 -0.92 14.35 -35.42
CA ALA A 942 -1.51 14.69 -36.72
C ALA A 942 -2.60 15.76 -36.59
N ARG A 943 -2.64 16.70 -37.54
CA ARG A 943 -3.66 17.75 -37.66
C ARG A 943 -3.88 18.02 -39.16
N PRO A 944 -5.05 17.76 -39.77
CA PRO A 944 -6.13 16.90 -39.26
C PRO A 944 -5.66 15.44 -39.04
N VAL A 945 -6.56 14.57 -38.58
CA VAL A 945 -6.25 13.14 -38.41
C VAL A 945 -5.91 12.49 -39.75
N ALA A 946 -4.75 11.84 -39.81
CA ALA A 946 -4.25 11.13 -40.99
C ALA A 946 -4.11 9.63 -40.69
N GLU A 947 -5.14 8.85 -41.03
CA GLU A 947 -5.21 7.41 -40.73
C GLU A 947 -3.99 6.62 -41.20
N THR A 948 -3.60 6.76 -42.47
CA THR A 948 -2.48 6.00 -43.05
C THR A 948 -1.18 6.27 -42.29
N ALA A 949 -0.85 7.55 -42.05
CA ALA A 949 0.35 7.94 -41.32
C ALA A 949 0.36 7.44 -39.87
N LEU A 950 -0.81 7.35 -39.21
CA LEU A 950 -0.93 6.75 -37.88
C LEU A 950 -0.70 5.22 -37.93
N ARG A 951 -1.27 4.52 -38.91
CA ARG A 951 -1.04 3.07 -39.09
C ARG A 951 0.43 2.77 -39.45
N ASP A 952 1.05 3.57 -40.32
CA ASP A 952 2.47 3.50 -40.67
C ASP A 952 3.40 3.81 -39.48
N HIS A 953 2.96 4.64 -38.52
CA HIS A 953 3.65 4.84 -37.25
C HIS A 953 3.50 3.62 -36.32
N LEU A 954 2.28 3.11 -36.16
CA LEU A 954 2.01 1.95 -35.30
C LEU A 954 2.72 0.68 -35.80
N ALA A 955 2.91 0.51 -37.11
CA ALA A 955 3.71 -0.57 -37.70
C ALA A 955 5.22 -0.51 -37.36
N ARG A 956 5.73 0.61 -36.83
CA ARG A 956 7.09 0.71 -36.25
C ARG A 956 7.16 0.30 -34.78
N VAL A 957 6.00 0.09 -34.14
CA VAL A 957 5.88 -0.28 -32.72
C VAL A 957 5.36 -1.71 -32.55
N PHE A 958 4.36 -2.08 -33.35
CA PHE A 958 3.61 -3.33 -33.23
C PHE A 958 3.79 -4.25 -34.46
N ALA A 959 3.72 -5.56 -34.24
CA ALA A 959 3.64 -6.57 -35.29
C ALA A 959 2.20 -6.65 -35.86
N LEU A 960 1.93 -5.77 -36.82
CA LEU A 960 0.64 -5.61 -37.53
C LEU A 960 0.56 -6.45 -38.81
#